data_AF-A0A7V0MUG8-F1
#
_entry.id   AF-A0A7V0MUG8-F1
#
_cell.length_a   1.000
_cell.length_b   1.000
_cell.length_c   1.000
_cell.angle_alpha   90.00
_cell.angle_beta   90.00
_cell.angle_gamma   90.00
#
_symmetry.space_group_name_H-M   'P 1'
#
loop_
_entity.id
_entity.type
_entity.pdbx_description
1 polymer ?
#
loop_
_entity_poly.entity_id
_entity_poly.type
_entity_poly.pdbx_seq_one_letter_code
_entity_poly.pdbx_strand_id
1 'polypeptide(L)'
;MLRRVDRYLAREFLPPFGVALLAFLAFIALQVVIGLSDVVLSRGFGAGELFKLLGLKLPSLAVLAVPAGALLAIFWALGRLAGGQEVLAFQAVGYSLRRLSFPFIVFGVVLSGLCFLISEYAVPAAEGAYRNEYLRLVLGERTIRPQEEVFFRGPKGDLYYIRRYRDGEARGIVIYDLAGRIAPPAGDYPCVVTAASGRFARNVLELREGRVLHFDAQGALQRLDGFSRLRLELGADVERLVLGGRTSAEMSLRELSARIQDLRRAGVDPRALLVEFHGRLAVILSPLIFALFGTPLGFLLGRQGRITGAAVAFLIAGATQALFLWTKTLAKQGVLPPPLGAWLPAVPLAVAGLLLFLGLDRRRFLFLLVWLLLPWMAMGGAPPFSFKAEELSFPLGEKLLVAQGATVSFSDYTLEAREFVAREKEGLWLIEGKGVKLSGEKLSLVAEELEVSFDTGGEVASLSARTLSGESTFKGPRKEESLRFTAAEAEATFSGGELRRLVAEQASFTTCPCLQGAPYTVRADTLVYLPDRWLYARNVRISSFGLTVWWLPFYVNRLGKGGVSLFPEIGRAGGEWFLKWNFPFRLWEEFLGSFGLTFYPRSGRILPSFFLSWDQGDLRLGPSGLNLRGRGETAAFSWSGTLSLSEGKIRAALKGEIARWSWNLAWERRESGGTSSERAPEVSLSRRLPFPGGQVHVTLSGGRYLEGEREALRAGMSLDLSRKYTLGPLSLSLPTELRFDIYREEGVENRERVTLSPRISLAGLSLGYSLRLGKGSSPLSQDRLPMLSRLSLSLSGAEEGLRQSLSLGYDLLSGKVLPGTWEIRGKGFRVSFVFSPRPLSFQHLALSLAASFPGLSLQGRWETALDGSRWGDILLHGNIEMDGLQGKFGVRIHTFPFELNRASAAFTLELDPDYELGIAGEYDFSRARLVQGMVRLSHTLSGCLTLGIEVGTGGWLIIVEVPAFREAKLKFSPQDAGLRWGG
;
A
#
# COMPACT_ATOMS: atom_id res chain seq x y z
N MET A 1 -17.22 53.55 -0.12
CA MET A 1 -15.86 54.16 -0.11
C MET A 1 -14.89 53.18 0.57
N LEU A 2 -13.98 52.58 -0.20
CA LEU A 2 -12.92 51.71 0.34
C LEU A 2 -11.83 52.59 0.96
N ARG A 3 -11.61 52.46 2.28
CA ARG A 3 -10.50 53.15 2.97
C ARG A 3 -9.17 52.50 2.54
N ARG A 4 -8.04 53.19 2.71
CA ARG A 4 -6.70 52.65 2.36
C ARG A 4 -6.45 51.27 2.99
N VAL A 5 -6.98 51.03 4.19
CA VAL A 5 -6.91 49.73 4.92
C VAL A 5 -7.65 48.61 4.17
N ASP A 6 -8.84 48.88 3.62
CA ASP A 6 -9.62 47.86 2.89
C ASP A 6 -8.87 47.42 1.62
N ARG A 7 -8.22 48.37 0.93
CA ARG A 7 -7.38 48.09 -0.25
C ARG A 7 -6.12 47.30 0.11
N TYR A 8 -5.51 47.60 1.26
CA TYR A 8 -4.35 46.87 1.76
C TYR A 8 -4.71 45.40 2.05
N LEU A 9 -5.78 45.18 2.82
CA LEU A 9 -6.26 43.83 3.14
C LEU A 9 -6.65 43.05 1.87
N ALA A 10 -7.29 43.71 0.90
CA ALA A 10 -7.59 43.10 -0.39
C ALA A 10 -6.32 42.66 -1.14
N ARG A 11 -5.32 43.54 -1.25
CA ARG A 11 -4.05 43.22 -1.91
C ARG A 11 -3.32 42.05 -1.24
N GLU A 12 -3.56 41.85 0.06
CA GLU A 12 -2.95 40.78 0.82
C GLU A 12 -3.57 39.40 0.57
N PHE A 13 -4.91 39.32 0.43
CA PHE A 13 -5.58 38.01 0.27
C PHE A 13 -5.81 37.59 -1.20
N LEU A 14 -5.79 38.51 -2.16
CA LEU A 14 -6.01 38.17 -3.59
C LEU A 14 -4.94 37.20 -4.15
N PRO A 15 -3.62 37.42 -3.95
CA PRO A 15 -2.60 36.47 -4.41
C PRO A 15 -2.72 35.06 -3.82
N PRO A 16 -2.86 34.86 -2.49
CA PRO A 16 -3.03 33.52 -1.94
C PRO A 16 -4.35 32.87 -2.35
N PHE A 17 -5.41 33.65 -2.62
CA PHE A 17 -6.63 33.11 -3.24
C PHE A 17 -6.36 32.54 -4.63
N GLY A 18 -5.64 33.24 -5.50
CA GLY A 18 -5.29 32.72 -6.83
C GLY A 18 -4.48 31.43 -6.76
N VAL A 19 -3.48 31.37 -5.87
CA VAL A 19 -2.66 30.16 -5.67
C VAL A 19 -3.48 29.01 -5.09
N ALA A 20 -4.30 29.27 -4.07
CA ALA A 20 -5.17 28.27 -3.46
C ALA A 20 -6.20 27.73 -4.46
N LEU A 21 -6.82 28.61 -5.25
CA LEU A 21 -7.78 28.25 -6.27
C LEU A 21 -7.12 27.35 -7.33
N LEU A 22 -5.93 27.70 -7.83
CA LEU A 22 -5.19 26.87 -8.79
C LEU A 22 -4.81 25.52 -8.19
N ALA A 23 -4.39 25.48 -6.92
CA ALA A 23 -4.04 24.23 -6.23
C ALA A 23 -5.25 23.30 -6.08
N PHE A 24 -6.39 23.81 -5.62
CA PHE A 24 -7.62 23.03 -5.50
C PHE A 24 -8.18 22.62 -6.86
N LEU A 25 -8.13 23.50 -7.87
CA LEU A 25 -8.50 23.15 -9.24
C LEU A 25 -7.63 22.03 -9.79
N ALA A 26 -6.31 22.10 -9.63
CA ALA A 26 -5.39 21.05 -10.08
C ALA A 26 -5.64 19.72 -9.33
N PHE A 27 -5.89 19.79 -8.02
CA PHE A 27 -6.20 18.62 -7.20
C PHE A 27 -7.49 17.91 -7.67
N ILE A 28 -8.58 18.66 -7.88
CA ILE A 28 -9.85 18.07 -8.33
C ILE A 28 -9.75 17.64 -9.80
N ALA A 29 -9.05 18.41 -10.64
CA ALA A 29 -8.80 18.05 -12.04
C ALA A 29 -8.04 16.73 -12.18
N LEU A 30 -7.06 16.47 -11.30
CA LEU A 30 -6.31 15.21 -11.30
C LEU A 30 -7.22 14.00 -11.10
N GLN A 31 -8.21 14.10 -10.20
CA GLN A 31 -9.19 13.03 -10.01
C GLN A 31 -10.00 12.75 -11.28
N VAL A 32 -10.42 13.80 -12.00
CA VAL A 32 -11.14 13.67 -13.27
C VAL A 32 -10.25 13.05 -14.36
N VAL A 33 -8.96 13.42 -14.40
CA VAL A 33 -8.00 12.85 -15.34
C VAL A 33 -7.80 11.35 -15.10
N ILE A 34 -7.66 10.91 -13.84
CA ILE A 34 -7.54 9.48 -13.49
C ILE A 34 -8.81 8.72 -13.91
N GLY A 35 -10.01 9.28 -13.68
CA GLY A 35 -11.26 8.65 -14.12
C GLY A 35 -11.44 8.57 -15.64
N LEU A 36 -10.78 9.46 -16.40
CA LEU A 36 -10.83 9.47 -17.86
C LEU A 36 -9.69 8.67 -18.51
N SER A 37 -8.59 8.39 -17.79
CA SER A 37 -7.42 7.70 -18.36
C SER A 37 -7.75 6.29 -18.82
N ASP A 38 -8.62 5.57 -18.12
CA ASP A 38 -9.01 4.20 -18.50
C ASP A 38 -9.71 4.17 -19.86
N VAL A 39 -10.54 5.17 -20.16
CA VAL A 39 -11.26 5.28 -21.44
C VAL A 39 -10.33 5.73 -22.58
N VAL A 40 -9.37 6.61 -22.27
CA VAL A 40 -8.41 7.14 -23.25
C VAL A 40 -7.33 6.11 -23.61
N LEU A 41 -6.80 5.39 -22.61
CA LEU A 41 -5.77 4.35 -22.78
C LEU A 41 -6.32 3.10 -23.48
N SER A 42 -7.55 2.70 -23.17
CA SER A 42 -8.17 1.52 -23.78
C SER A 42 -8.55 1.69 -25.25
N ARG A 43 -8.70 2.94 -25.73
CA ARG A 43 -9.16 3.23 -27.11
C ARG A 43 -8.21 4.07 -27.96
N GLY A 44 -7.02 4.39 -27.44
CA GLY A 44 -5.95 5.04 -28.20
C GLY A 44 -6.18 6.51 -28.53
N PHE A 45 -7.00 7.23 -27.74
CA PHE A 45 -7.23 8.65 -27.96
C PHE A 45 -6.02 9.50 -27.51
N GLY A 46 -5.69 10.55 -28.28
CA GLY A 46 -4.56 11.43 -27.97
C GLY A 46 -4.80 12.30 -26.73
N ALA A 47 -3.71 12.72 -26.07
CA ALA A 47 -3.75 13.59 -24.88
C ALA A 47 -4.49 14.92 -25.11
N GLY A 48 -4.57 15.42 -26.35
CA GLY A 48 -5.32 16.63 -26.69
C GLY A 48 -6.83 16.53 -26.40
N GLU A 49 -7.44 15.37 -26.64
CA GLU A 49 -8.87 15.16 -26.36
C GLU A 49 -9.15 15.14 -24.86
N LEU A 50 -8.23 14.58 -24.07
CA LEU A 50 -8.29 14.63 -22.60
C LEU A 50 -8.25 16.07 -22.07
N PHE A 51 -7.34 16.91 -22.59
CA PHE A 51 -7.28 18.32 -22.20
C PHE A 51 -8.51 19.11 -22.64
N LYS A 52 -9.10 18.78 -23.81
CA LYS A 52 -10.36 19.38 -24.28
C LYS A 52 -11.52 19.03 -23.34
N LEU A 53 -11.67 17.75 -22.98
CA LEU A 53 -12.68 17.30 -22.02
C LEU A 53 -12.48 17.94 -20.64
N LEU A 54 -11.24 18.03 -20.17
CA LEU A 54 -10.92 18.69 -18.91
C LEU A 54 -11.26 20.18 -18.96
N GLY A 55 -10.94 20.86 -20.07
CA GLY A 55 -11.27 22.26 -20.31
C GLY A 55 -12.78 22.53 -20.23
N LEU A 56 -13.60 21.63 -20.77
CA LEU A 56 -15.06 21.70 -20.69
C LEU A 56 -15.59 21.46 -19.26
N LYS A 57 -14.87 20.72 -18.41
CA LYS A 57 -15.21 20.54 -16.99
C LYS A 57 -14.78 21.69 -16.08
N LEU A 58 -13.86 22.56 -16.51
CA LEU A 58 -13.31 23.62 -15.65
C LEU A 58 -14.37 24.50 -14.96
N PRO A 59 -15.49 24.92 -15.60
CA PRO A 59 -16.49 25.73 -14.92
C PRO A 59 -17.14 25.02 -13.73
N SER A 60 -17.44 23.73 -13.83
CA SER A 60 -18.04 22.97 -12.72
C SER A 60 -17.02 22.71 -11.60
N LEU A 61 -15.76 22.45 -11.97
CA LEU A 61 -14.66 22.31 -11.01
C LEU A 61 -14.37 23.62 -10.25
N ALA A 62 -14.43 24.77 -10.94
CA ALA A 62 -14.20 26.07 -10.35
C ALA A 62 -15.23 26.41 -9.26
N VAL A 63 -16.52 26.13 -9.51
CA VAL A 63 -17.59 26.34 -8.51
C VAL A 63 -17.34 25.52 -7.24
N LEU A 64 -16.72 24.35 -7.34
CA LEU A 64 -16.35 23.51 -6.21
C LEU A 64 -15.05 23.95 -5.50
N ALA A 65 -14.09 24.48 -6.26
CA ALA A 65 -12.78 24.90 -5.75
C ALA A 65 -12.79 26.28 -5.07
N VAL A 66 -13.61 27.22 -5.56
CA VAL A 66 -13.69 28.61 -5.06
C VAL A 66 -13.94 28.71 -3.54
N PRO A 67 -14.90 27.98 -2.94
CA PRO A 67 -15.14 28.04 -1.50
C PRO A 67 -13.91 27.61 -0.66
N ALA A 68 -13.28 26.49 -1.03
CA ALA A 68 -12.10 25.96 -0.33
C ALA A 68 -10.90 26.91 -0.48
N GLY A 69 -10.69 27.45 -1.68
CA GLY A 69 -9.66 28.44 -1.96
C GLY A 69 -9.86 29.74 -1.17
N ALA A 70 -11.11 30.21 -1.05
CA ALA A 70 -11.45 31.40 -0.27
C ALA A 70 -11.13 31.23 1.22
N LEU A 71 -11.50 30.08 1.81
CA LEU A 71 -11.19 29.79 3.21
C LEU A 71 -9.68 29.78 3.46
N LEU A 72 -8.91 29.08 2.62
CA LEU A 72 -7.46 29.01 2.73
C LEU A 72 -6.79 30.39 2.59
N ALA A 73 -7.25 31.20 1.63
CA ALA A 73 -6.73 32.55 1.41
C ALA A 73 -6.96 33.47 2.61
N ILE A 74 -8.14 33.39 3.24
CA ILE A 74 -8.49 34.16 4.43
C ILE A 74 -7.57 33.79 5.59
N PHE A 75 -7.40 32.49 5.87
CA PHE A 75 -6.51 32.03 6.95
C PHE A 75 -5.05 32.40 6.69
N TRP A 76 -4.60 32.31 5.44
CA TRP A 76 -3.25 32.67 5.05
C TRP A 76 -2.96 34.17 5.24
N ALA A 77 -3.86 35.04 4.76
CA ALA A 77 -3.75 36.48 4.92
C ALA A 77 -3.81 36.88 6.40
N LEU A 78 -4.78 36.35 7.15
CA LEU A 78 -4.92 36.64 8.58
C LEU A 78 -3.76 36.08 9.41
N GLY A 79 -3.26 34.89 9.09
CA GLY A 79 -2.09 34.29 9.73
C GLY A 79 -0.81 35.09 9.49
N ARG A 80 -0.64 35.67 8.29
CA ARG A 80 0.48 36.59 8.01
C ARG A 80 0.36 37.88 8.80
N LEU A 81 -0.82 38.52 8.77
CA LEU A 81 -1.09 39.77 9.49
C LEU A 81 -0.93 39.58 11.02
N ALA A 82 -1.39 38.45 11.55
CA ALA A 82 -1.25 38.12 12.97
C ALA A 82 0.20 37.80 13.34
N GLY A 83 0.93 37.05 12.51
CA GLY A 83 2.35 36.75 12.71
C GLY A 83 3.24 37.99 12.67
N GLY A 84 2.91 38.96 11.81
CA GLY A 84 3.58 40.27 11.75
C GLY A 84 3.11 41.28 12.81
N GLN A 85 2.26 40.87 13.75
CA GLN A 85 1.63 41.74 14.76
C GLN A 85 0.84 42.95 14.20
N GLU A 86 0.55 42.96 12.90
CA GLU A 86 -0.19 44.05 12.24
C GLU A 86 -1.64 44.12 12.72
N VAL A 87 -2.24 42.97 13.05
CA VAL A 87 -3.59 42.92 13.65
C VAL A 87 -3.63 43.68 14.99
N LEU A 88 -2.59 43.54 15.82
CA LEU A 88 -2.48 44.27 17.09
C LEU A 88 -2.24 45.76 16.85
N ALA A 89 -1.42 46.12 15.85
CA ALA A 89 -1.19 47.50 15.47
C ALA A 89 -2.49 48.20 15.02
N PHE A 90 -3.32 47.54 14.20
CA PHE A 90 -4.63 48.07 13.80
C PHE A 90 -5.57 48.26 15.00
N GLN A 91 -5.58 47.33 15.95
CA GLN A 91 -6.37 47.45 17.18
C GLN A 91 -5.92 48.63 18.05
N ALA A 92 -4.60 48.87 18.16
CA ALA A 92 -4.05 50.00 18.93
C ALA A 92 -4.45 51.37 18.35
N VAL A 93 -4.68 51.45 17.04
CA VAL A 93 -5.16 52.66 16.32
C VAL A 93 -6.70 52.77 16.36
N GLY A 94 -7.40 51.87 17.05
CA GLY A 94 -8.85 51.92 17.26
C GLY A 94 -9.69 51.20 16.20
N TYR A 95 -9.11 50.37 15.34
CA TYR A 95 -9.88 49.51 14.44
C TYR A 95 -10.39 48.26 15.18
N SER A 96 -11.71 48.08 15.22
CA SER A 96 -12.31 46.84 15.76
C SER A 96 -12.07 45.65 14.83
N LEU A 97 -11.99 44.43 15.39
CA LEU A 97 -11.80 43.21 14.59
C LEU A 97 -12.94 43.00 13.59
N ARG A 98 -14.17 43.34 13.97
CA ARG A 98 -15.34 43.29 13.07
C ARG A 98 -15.16 44.20 11.84
N ARG A 99 -14.55 45.38 12.00
CA ARG A 99 -14.26 46.28 10.87
C ARG A 99 -13.16 45.69 9.98
N LEU A 100 -12.16 45.03 10.55
CA LEU A 100 -11.12 44.34 9.80
C LEU A 100 -11.64 43.10 9.05
N SER A 101 -12.68 42.43 9.54
CA SER A 101 -13.34 41.30 8.84
C SER A 101 -14.17 41.73 7.63
N PHE A 102 -14.68 42.98 7.61
CA PHE A 102 -15.58 43.47 6.57
C PHE A 102 -15.12 43.24 5.12
N PRO A 103 -13.87 43.57 4.70
CA PRO A 103 -13.43 43.36 3.33
C PRO A 103 -13.43 41.87 2.90
N PHE A 104 -13.18 40.95 3.84
CA PHE A 104 -13.21 39.51 3.56
C PHE A 104 -14.65 38.98 3.38
N ILE A 105 -15.61 39.49 4.16
CA ILE A 105 -17.03 39.14 4.02
C ILE A 105 -17.58 39.68 2.69
N VAL A 106 -17.27 40.93 2.34
CA VAL A 106 -17.64 41.51 1.04
C VAL A 106 -17.06 40.68 -0.10
N PHE A 107 -15.82 40.21 0.03
CA PHE A 107 -15.22 39.30 -0.94
C PHE A 107 -15.97 37.96 -1.05
N GLY A 108 -16.38 37.36 0.09
CA GLY A 108 -17.23 36.17 0.11
C GLY A 108 -18.56 36.37 -0.63
N VAL A 109 -19.22 37.52 -0.45
CA VAL A 109 -20.46 37.89 -1.19
C VAL A 109 -20.19 37.96 -2.70
N VAL A 110 -19.11 38.63 -3.11
CA VAL A 110 -18.73 38.76 -4.52
C VAL A 110 -18.44 37.40 -5.15
N LEU A 111 -17.69 36.53 -4.45
CA LEU A 111 -17.40 35.18 -4.92
C LEU A 111 -18.65 34.31 -5.01
N SER A 112 -19.57 34.39 -4.04
CA SER A 112 -20.87 33.70 -4.12
C SER A 112 -21.69 34.18 -5.31
N GLY A 113 -21.72 35.48 -5.60
CA GLY A 113 -22.35 36.02 -6.80
C GLY A 113 -21.70 35.50 -8.10
N LEU A 114 -20.38 35.41 -8.14
CA LEU A 114 -19.65 34.85 -9.27
C LEU A 114 -19.94 33.35 -9.45
N CYS A 115 -19.94 32.56 -8.37
CA CYS A 115 -20.30 31.15 -8.40
C CYS A 115 -21.74 30.95 -8.90
N PHE A 116 -22.69 31.82 -8.51
CA PHE A 116 -24.04 31.79 -9.02
C PHE A 116 -24.10 32.01 -10.53
N LEU A 117 -23.40 33.04 -11.05
CA LEU A 117 -23.35 33.31 -12.50
C LEU A 117 -22.71 32.17 -13.29
N ILE A 118 -21.61 31.62 -12.79
CA ILE A 118 -20.94 30.46 -13.40
C ILE A 118 -21.86 29.25 -13.38
N SER A 119 -22.53 28.97 -12.25
CA SER A 119 -23.43 27.82 -12.11
C SER A 119 -24.71 27.93 -12.93
N GLU A 120 -25.22 29.14 -13.19
CA GLU A 120 -26.46 29.35 -13.95
C GLU A 120 -26.22 29.40 -15.47
N TYR A 121 -25.10 29.99 -15.92
CA TYR A 121 -24.84 30.19 -17.35
C TYR A 121 -23.70 29.32 -17.91
N ALA A 122 -22.56 29.25 -17.23
CA ALA A 122 -21.38 28.58 -17.77
C ALA A 122 -21.41 27.06 -17.58
N VAL A 123 -21.81 26.58 -16.41
CA VAL A 123 -21.86 25.14 -16.08
C VAL A 123 -22.81 24.37 -17.00
N PRO A 124 -24.08 24.79 -17.21
CA PRO A 124 -25.02 24.05 -18.06
C PRO A 124 -24.54 23.90 -19.51
N ALA A 125 -23.94 24.96 -20.07
CA ALA A 125 -23.39 24.97 -21.42
C ALA A 125 -22.16 24.06 -21.54
N ALA A 126 -21.24 24.15 -20.57
CA ALA A 126 -19.99 23.40 -20.58
C ALA A 126 -20.20 21.91 -20.30
N GLU A 127 -21.11 21.55 -19.38
CA GLU A 127 -21.50 20.16 -19.10
C GLU A 127 -22.21 19.51 -20.30
N GLY A 128 -23.02 20.26 -21.04
CA GLY A 128 -23.64 19.79 -22.28
C GLY A 128 -22.60 19.51 -23.37
N ALA A 129 -21.68 20.44 -23.57
CA ALA A 129 -20.57 20.27 -24.52
C ALA A 129 -19.65 19.11 -24.11
N TYR A 130 -19.33 18.97 -22.82
CA TYR A 130 -18.56 17.84 -22.28
C TYR A 130 -19.25 16.52 -22.57
N ARG A 131 -20.56 16.40 -22.31
CA ARG A 131 -21.29 15.14 -22.54
C ARG A 131 -21.29 14.77 -24.02
N ASN A 132 -21.51 15.73 -24.91
CA ASN A 132 -21.50 15.49 -26.36
C ASN A 132 -20.13 15.01 -26.85
N GLU A 133 -19.05 15.63 -26.39
CA GLU A 133 -17.70 15.21 -26.78
C GLU A 133 -17.31 13.86 -26.16
N TYR A 134 -17.65 13.63 -24.89
CA TYR A 134 -17.43 12.33 -24.23
C TYR A 134 -18.17 11.20 -24.95
N LEU A 135 -19.45 11.40 -25.31
CA LEU A 135 -20.23 10.42 -26.07
C LEU A 135 -19.67 10.20 -27.47
N ARG A 136 -19.16 11.23 -28.15
CA ARG A 136 -18.49 11.10 -29.45
C ARG A 136 -17.26 10.18 -29.35
N LEU A 137 -16.46 10.31 -28.29
CA LEU A 137 -15.27 9.48 -28.06
C LEU A 137 -15.65 8.04 -27.68
N VAL A 138 -16.73 7.84 -26.92
CA VAL A 138 -17.20 6.50 -26.51
C VAL A 138 -17.97 5.78 -27.63
N LEU A 139 -18.69 6.48 -28.50
CA LEU A 139 -19.57 5.88 -29.52
C LEU A 139 -19.02 5.94 -30.95
N GLY A 140 -17.95 6.72 -31.21
CA GLY A 140 -17.40 6.98 -32.54
C GLY A 140 -18.28 7.88 -33.41
N GLU A 141 -17.94 8.07 -34.69
CA GLU A 141 -18.69 8.92 -35.66
C GLU A 141 -20.11 8.41 -36.00
N ARG A 142 -20.61 7.38 -35.31
CA ARG A 142 -22.01 6.96 -35.43
C ARG A 142 -22.88 7.95 -34.66
N THR A 143 -23.36 8.95 -35.39
CA THR A 143 -24.42 9.90 -35.05
C THR A 143 -25.38 9.36 -33.99
N ILE A 144 -25.57 10.16 -32.93
CA ILE A 144 -26.59 10.06 -31.87
C ILE A 144 -27.78 9.22 -32.35
N ARG A 145 -27.84 7.95 -31.92
CA ARG A 145 -29.01 7.10 -32.19
C ARG A 145 -30.21 7.78 -31.50
N PRO A 146 -31.29 8.12 -32.22
CA PRO A 146 -32.53 8.49 -31.57
C PRO A 146 -32.94 7.31 -30.68
N GLN A 147 -33.39 7.60 -29.45
CA GLN A 147 -33.59 6.59 -28.42
C GLN A 147 -34.51 5.46 -28.94
N GLU A 148 -33.99 4.25 -28.96
CA GLU A 148 -34.73 3.02 -29.25
C GLU A 148 -35.18 2.43 -27.90
N GLU A 149 -36.37 1.83 -27.85
CA GLU A 149 -36.89 1.09 -26.68
C GLU A 149 -37.15 1.95 -25.41
N VAL A 150 -37.68 3.16 -25.57
CA VAL A 150 -37.95 4.06 -24.44
C VAL A 150 -39.25 3.68 -23.73
N PHE A 151 -39.17 3.51 -22.41
CA PHE A 151 -40.33 3.48 -21.51
C PHE A 151 -40.49 4.82 -20.80
N PHE A 152 -41.68 5.40 -20.83
CA PHE A 152 -42.01 6.59 -20.03
C PHE A 152 -43.43 6.52 -19.48
N ARG A 153 -43.66 7.11 -18.31
CA ARG A 153 -44.98 7.19 -17.69
C ARG A 153 -45.67 8.49 -18.13
N GLY A 154 -46.89 8.38 -18.66
CA GLY A 154 -47.71 9.50 -19.07
C GLY A 154 -48.34 10.22 -17.87
N PRO A 155 -48.90 11.43 -18.07
CA PRO A 155 -49.44 12.27 -17.01
C PRO A 155 -50.64 11.66 -16.27
N LYS A 156 -51.32 10.67 -16.88
CA LYS A 156 -52.43 9.93 -16.28
C LYS A 156 -52.00 8.59 -15.66
N GLY A 157 -50.70 8.33 -15.53
CA GLY A 157 -50.17 7.10 -14.91
C GLY A 157 -49.94 5.92 -15.86
N ASP A 158 -50.37 6.04 -17.12
CA ASP A 158 -50.20 5.01 -18.15
C ASP A 158 -48.72 4.88 -18.55
N LEU A 159 -48.26 3.68 -18.88
CA LEU A 159 -46.87 3.43 -19.31
C LEU A 159 -46.80 3.32 -20.83
N TYR A 160 -46.00 4.17 -21.46
CA TYR A 160 -45.78 4.18 -22.91
C TYR A 160 -44.43 3.54 -23.20
N TYR A 161 -44.41 2.66 -24.18
CA TYR A 161 -43.23 2.04 -24.77
C TYR A 161 -43.17 2.38 -26.25
N ILE A 162 -42.04 2.89 -26.72
CA ILE A 162 -41.82 3.19 -28.13
C ILE A 162 -40.58 2.43 -28.59
N ARG A 163 -40.76 1.51 -29.53
CA ARG A 163 -39.67 0.70 -30.08
C ARG A 163 -38.68 1.55 -30.86
N ARG A 164 -39.16 2.46 -31.72
CA ARG A 164 -38.29 3.32 -32.55
C ARG A 164 -38.92 4.69 -32.80
N TYR A 165 -38.12 5.76 -32.73
CA TYR A 165 -38.54 7.11 -33.08
C TYR A 165 -37.58 7.73 -34.11
N ARG A 166 -38.09 8.21 -35.24
CA ARG A 166 -37.29 8.86 -36.29
C ARG A 166 -38.10 9.94 -37.00
N ASP A 167 -37.52 11.12 -37.20
CA ASP A 167 -38.06 12.22 -38.02
C ASP A 167 -39.53 12.60 -37.71
N GLY A 168 -39.91 12.58 -36.43
CA GLY A 168 -41.27 12.93 -35.98
C GLY A 168 -42.27 11.76 -35.98
N GLU A 169 -41.85 10.55 -36.36
CA GLU A 169 -42.68 9.35 -36.40
C GLU A 169 -42.18 8.28 -35.41
N ALA A 170 -43.06 7.83 -34.51
CA ALA A 170 -42.86 6.71 -33.60
C ALA A 170 -43.36 5.41 -34.25
N ARG A 171 -42.65 4.30 -34.07
CA ARG A 171 -43.02 2.98 -34.59
C ARG A 171 -42.92 1.92 -33.50
N GLY A 172 -43.85 0.97 -33.51
CA GLY A 172 -43.96 -0.08 -32.49
C GLY A 172 -44.25 0.50 -31.11
N ILE A 173 -45.43 1.11 -30.98
CA ILE A 173 -45.88 1.78 -29.76
C ILE A 173 -46.72 0.79 -28.96
N VAL A 174 -46.42 0.64 -27.67
CA VAL A 174 -47.24 -0.13 -26.72
C VAL A 174 -47.57 0.77 -25.54
N ILE A 175 -48.82 0.82 -25.12
CA ILE A 175 -49.29 1.67 -24.02
C ILE A 175 -50.01 0.76 -23.05
N TYR A 176 -49.52 0.71 -21.81
CA TYR A 176 -50.17 0.05 -20.69
C TYR A 176 -50.98 1.08 -19.94
N ASP A 177 -52.28 1.07 -20.15
CA ASP A 177 -53.23 1.86 -19.38
C ASP A 177 -53.61 1.06 -18.13
N LEU A 178 -53.01 1.44 -17.01
CA LEU A 178 -53.19 0.73 -15.74
C LEU A 178 -54.53 1.05 -15.07
N ALA A 179 -55.27 2.04 -15.57
CA ALA A 179 -56.50 2.53 -14.97
C ALA A 179 -57.74 2.33 -15.86
N GLY A 180 -57.60 1.69 -17.03
CA GLY A 180 -58.70 1.38 -17.95
C GLY A 180 -59.37 2.61 -18.59
N ARG A 181 -58.69 3.76 -18.63
CA ARG A 181 -59.25 5.05 -19.03
C ARG A 181 -59.29 5.32 -20.55
N ILE A 182 -58.46 4.64 -21.34
CA ILE A 182 -58.28 4.94 -22.77
C ILE A 182 -59.44 4.38 -23.60
N ALA A 183 -59.96 3.21 -23.25
CA ALA A 183 -61.12 2.60 -23.89
C ALA A 183 -61.83 1.69 -22.88
N PRO A 184 -62.74 2.20 -22.02
CA PRO A 184 -63.40 1.39 -21.01
C PRO A 184 -64.55 0.56 -21.59
N PRO A 185 -64.54 -0.78 -21.53
CA PRO A 185 -65.74 -1.61 -21.69
C PRO A 185 -66.15 -2.13 -20.31
N ALA A 186 -67.13 -1.50 -19.69
CA ALA A 186 -67.78 -1.98 -18.45
C ALA A 186 -66.82 -2.31 -17.27
N GLY A 187 -65.84 -1.46 -16.97
CA GLY A 187 -65.03 -1.51 -15.75
C GLY A 187 -63.66 -0.83 -15.87
N ASP A 188 -63.09 -0.43 -14.73
CA ASP A 188 -61.76 0.21 -14.61
C ASP A 188 -60.61 -0.82 -14.65
N TYR A 189 -60.61 -1.72 -15.64
CA TYR A 189 -59.59 -2.76 -15.77
C TYR A 189 -58.45 -2.34 -16.69
N PRO A 190 -57.20 -2.76 -16.43
CA PRO A 190 -56.05 -2.36 -17.22
C PRO A 190 -56.16 -2.85 -18.67
N CYS A 191 -55.82 -1.99 -19.62
CA CYS A 191 -55.81 -2.34 -21.05
C CYS A 191 -54.42 -2.08 -21.67
N VAL A 192 -54.12 -2.82 -22.73
CA VAL A 192 -52.87 -2.65 -23.48
C VAL A 192 -53.19 -2.20 -24.90
N VAL A 193 -52.74 -1.01 -25.27
CA VAL A 193 -52.86 -0.46 -26.62
C VAL A 193 -51.57 -0.72 -27.38
N THR A 194 -51.66 -1.31 -28.56
CA THR A 194 -50.51 -1.52 -29.46
C THR A 194 -50.76 -0.76 -30.76
N ALA A 195 -49.74 -0.13 -31.35
CA ALA A 195 -49.86 0.58 -32.63
C ALA A 195 -48.60 0.44 -33.48
N ALA A 196 -48.77 0.28 -34.79
CA ALA A 196 -47.67 0.13 -35.72
C ALA A 196 -46.88 1.43 -35.88
N SER A 197 -47.58 2.57 -35.96
CA SER A 197 -46.97 3.90 -36.04
C SER A 197 -47.75 4.93 -35.24
N GLY A 198 -47.11 6.05 -34.91
CA GLY A 198 -47.75 7.19 -34.28
C GLY A 198 -46.99 8.48 -34.49
N ARG A 199 -47.71 9.60 -34.53
CA ARG A 199 -47.14 10.93 -34.74
C ARG A 199 -47.55 11.86 -33.60
N PHE A 200 -46.57 12.58 -33.05
CA PHE A 200 -46.82 13.64 -32.08
C PHE A 200 -47.22 14.92 -32.84
N ALA A 201 -48.39 15.46 -32.55
CA ALA A 201 -48.88 16.70 -33.11
C ALA A 201 -49.59 17.52 -32.02
N ARG A 202 -48.96 18.62 -31.57
CA ARG A 202 -49.54 19.64 -30.67
C ARG A 202 -50.40 19.05 -29.53
N ASN A 203 -49.76 18.33 -28.61
CA ASN A 203 -50.37 17.68 -27.44
C ASN A 203 -51.28 16.48 -27.73
N VAL A 204 -51.26 15.96 -28.95
CA VAL A 204 -51.97 14.73 -29.32
C VAL A 204 -50.99 13.74 -29.91
N LEU A 205 -50.99 12.51 -29.41
CA LEU A 205 -50.37 11.37 -30.06
C LEU A 205 -51.43 10.70 -30.94
N GLU A 206 -51.27 10.86 -32.25
CA GLU A 206 -52.10 10.17 -33.24
C GLU A 206 -51.44 8.82 -33.55
N LEU A 207 -52.01 7.75 -33.00
CA LEU A 207 -51.64 6.37 -33.28
C LEU A 207 -52.34 5.89 -34.56
N ARG A 208 -51.65 5.07 -35.33
CA ARG A 208 -52.14 4.49 -36.59
C ARG A 208 -51.93 2.98 -36.60
N GLU A 209 -52.94 2.28 -37.10
CA GLU A 209 -52.96 0.84 -37.26
C GLU A 209 -52.57 0.09 -35.98
N GLY A 210 -53.54 -0.01 -35.07
CA GLY A 210 -53.32 -0.57 -33.75
C GLY A 210 -54.46 -1.44 -33.23
N ARG A 211 -54.25 -2.00 -32.05
CA ARG A 211 -55.18 -2.89 -31.35
C ARG A 211 -55.22 -2.52 -29.88
N VAL A 212 -56.40 -2.55 -29.28
CA VAL A 212 -56.61 -2.44 -27.82
C VAL A 212 -56.94 -3.83 -27.29
N LEU A 213 -56.18 -4.28 -26.30
CA LEU A 213 -56.34 -5.54 -25.59
C LEU A 213 -56.97 -5.24 -24.23
N HIS A 214 -58.17 -5.78 -23.98
CA HIS A 214 -58.88 -5.64 -22.71
C HIS A 214 -58.71 -6.90 -21.88
N PHE A 215 -58.37 -6.73 -20.61
CA PHE A 215 -58.16 -7.82 -19.66
C PHE A 215 -59.22 -7.79 -18.56
N ASP A 216 -59.56 -8.96 -18.01
CA ASP A 216 -60.45 -9.08 -16.85
C ASP A 216 -59.68 -9.04 -15.50
N ALA A 217 -60.40 -9.17 -14.39
CA ALA A 217 -59.83 -9.15 -13.04
C ALA A 217 -58.84 -10.31 -12.76
N GLN A 218 -58.90 -11.38 -13.56
CA GLN A 218 -58.03 -12.56 -13.47
C GLN A 218 -56.83 -12.45 -14.43
N GLY A 219 -56.73 -11.37 -15.21
CA GLY A 219 -55.67 -11.12 -16.18
C GLY A 219 -55.86 -11.88 -17.50
N ALA A 220 -57.03 -12.47 -17.76
CA ALA A 220 -57.33 -13.11 -19.03
C ALA A 220 -57.79 -12.08 -20.07
N LEU A 221 -57.40 -12.30 -21.33
CA LEU A 221 -57.80 -11.43 -22.45
C LEU A 221 -59.29 -11.61 -22.75
N GLN A 222 -60.09 -10.60 -22.45
CA GLN A 222 -61.54 -10.62 -22.64
C GLN A 222 -61.94 -10.16 -24.05
N ARG A 223 -61.25 -9.15 -24.58
CA ARG A 223 -61.63 -8.50 -25.85
C ARG A 223 -60.44 -7.87 -26.56
N LEU A 224 -60.46 -7.92 -27.90
CA LEU A 224 -59.46 -7.29 -28.77
C LEU A 224 -60.16 -6.42 -29.81
N ASP A 225 -59.95 -5.11 -29.74
CA ASP A 225 -60.54 -4.13 -30.66
C ASP A 225 -59.45 -3.53 -31.58
N GLY A 226 -59.64 -3.60 -32.90
CA GLY A 226 -58.73 -2.98 -33.88
C GLY A 226 -59.11 -1.54 -34.20
N PHE A 227 -58.12 -0.66 -34.40
CA PHE A 227 -58.33 0.71 -34.84
C PHE A 227 -57.38 1.12 -35.98
N SER A 228 -57.88 1.93 -36.91
CA SER A 228 -57.07 2.53 -37.98
C SER A 228 -56.39 3.83 -37.53
N ARG A 229 -57.08 4.65 -36.71
CA ARG A 229 -56.54 5.84 -36.05
C ARG A 229 -57.09 6.00 -34.63
N LEU A 230 -56.22 6.30 -33.67
CA LEU A 230 -56.58 6.62 -32.28
C LEU A 230 -55.81 7.87 -31.84
N ARG A 231 -56.49 8.85 -31.24
CA ARG A 231 -55.90 10.11 -30.79
C ARG A 231 -55.87 10.14 -29.26
N LEU A 232 -54.68 10.29 -28.70
CA LEU A 232 -54.47 10.40 -27.25
C LEU A 232 -53.97 11.78 -26.90
N GLU A 233 -54.63 12.45 -25.96
CA GLU A 233 -54.17 13.74 -25.44
C GLU A 233 -52.96 13.52 -24.50
N LEU A 234 -51.78 13.91 -24.97
CA LEU A 234 -50.54 13.89 -24.20
C LEU A 234 -50.14 15.32 -23.92
N GLY A 235 -49.97 15.68 -22.65
CA GLY A 235 -49.45 17.01 -22.29
C GLY A 235 -48.13 17.34 -23.01
N ALA A 236 -47.89 18.64 -23.25
CA ALA A 236 -46.76 19.18 -24.03
C ALA A 236 -45.36 18.68 -23.60
N ASP A 237 -45.24 18.09 -22.41
CA ASP A 237 -43.97 17.66 -21.82
C ASP A 237 -43.52 16.25 -22.24
N VAL A 238 -44.42 15.43 -22.79
CA VAL A 238 -44.14 14.03 -23.13
C VAL A 238 -43.21 13.90 -24.34
N GLU A 239 -43.35 14.77 -25.35
CA GLU A 239 -42.45 14.83 -26.51
C GLU A 239 -40.99 15.11 -26.09
N ARG A 240 -40.80 15.95 -25.07
CA ARG A 240 -39.47 16.26 -24.49
C ARG A 240 -38.89 15.12 -23.65
N LEU A 241 -39.74 14.30 -23.03
CA LEU A 241 -39.33 13.09 -22.32
C LEU A 241 -38.80 12.00 -23.27
N VAL A 242 -39.36 11.90 -24.48
CA VAL A 242 -38.99 10.92 -25.52
C VAL A 242 -37.71 11.30 -26.28
N LEU A 243 -37.39 12.59 -26.41
CA LEU A 243 -36.21 13.08 -27.14
C LEU A 243 -34.87 12.98 -26.38
N GLY A 244 -34.85 12.38 -25.19
CA GLY A 244 -33.65 12.19 -24.37
C GLY A 244 -33.34 13.37 -23.45
N GLY A 245 -33.60 13.18 -22.16
CA GLY A 245 -33.42 14.22 -21.15
C GLY A 245 -31.96 14.68 -21.00
N ARG A 246 -31.77 15.99 -20.86
CA ARG A 246 -30.55 16.57 -20.26
C ARG A 246 -30.33 15.93 -18.89
N THR A 247 -29.08 15.60 -18.54
CA THR A 247 -28.80 15.14 -17.18
C THR A 247 -28.98 16.29 -16.20
N SER A 248 -29.15 15.98 -14.91
CA SER A 248 -29.21 17.02 -13.86
C SER A 248 -27.97 17.93 -13.87
N ALA A 249 -26.81 17.42 -14.29
CA ALA A 249 -25.57 18.18 -14.43
C ALA A 249 -25.66 19.29 -15.50
N GLU A 250 -26.43 19.09 -16.57
CA GLU A 250 -26.58 20.02 -17.70
C GLU A 250 -27.68 21.06 -17.52
N MET A 251 -28.50 20.93 -16.47
CA MET A 251 -29.60 21.85 -16.21
C MET A 251 -29.11 23.07 -15.44
N SER A 252 -29.70 24.24 -15.66
CA SER A 252 -29.54 25.39 -14.76
C SER A 252 -30.40 25.25 -13.51
N LEU A 253 -30.27 26.12 -12.49
CA LEU A 253 -31.16 26.06 -11.32
C LEU A 253 -32.62 26.31 -11.70
N ARG A 254 -32.86 27.20 -12.68
CA ARG A 254 -34.20 27.46 -13.23
C ARG A 254 -34.77 26.22 -13.92
N GLU A 255 -33.98 25.59 -14.81
CA GLU A 255 -34.41 24.36 -15.50
C GLU A 255 -34.65 23.21 -14.51
N LEU A 256 -33.78 23.06 -13.50
CA LEU A 256 -33.94 22.04 -12.46
C LEU A 256 -35.23 22.26 -11.66
N SER A 257 -35.56 23.51 -11.32
CA SER A 257 -36.79 23.86 -10.60
C SER A 257 -38.06 23.58 -11.42
N ALA A 258 -38.06 23.91 -12.71
CA ALA A 258 -39.15 23.60 -13.63
C ALA A 258 -39.34 22.07 -13.72
N ARG A 259 -38.24 21.32 -13.91
CA ARG A 259 -38.29 19.86 -13.99
C ARG A 259 -38.80 19.19 -12.72
N ILE A 260 -38.46 19.73 -11.55
CA ILE A 260 -38.97 19.24 -10.26
C ILE A 260 -40.49 19.44 -10.18
N GLN A 261 -41.03 20.55 -10.68
CA GLN A 261 -42.48 20.79 -10.72
C GLN A 261 -43.18 19.83 -11.69
N ASP A 262 -42.57 19.56 -12.86
CA ASP A 262 -43.13 18.62 -13.84
C ASP A 262 -43.20 17.20 -13.29
N LEU A 263 -42.14 16.71 -12.62
CA LEU A 263 -42.13 15.39 -12.00
C LEU A 263 -43.16 15.27 -10.86
N ARG A 264 -43.33 16.32 -10.05
CA ARG A 264 -44.38 16.35 -9.02
C ARG A 264 -45.77 16.24 -9.62
N ARG A 265 -46.04 16.94 -10.74
CA ARG A 265 -47.32 16.85 -11.46
C ARG A 265 -47.54 15.46 -12.08
N ALA A 266 -46.47 14.79 -12.50
CA ALA A 266 -46.51 13.44 -13.03
C ALA A 266 -46.56 12.33 -11.96
N GLY A 267 -46.59 12.68 -10.66
CA GLY A 267 -46.60 11.71 -9.55
C GLY A 267 -45.30 10.92 -9.40
N VAL A 268 -44.18 11.41 -9.96
CA VAL A 268 -42.85 10.79 -9.86
C VAL A 268 -42.05 11.50 -8.76
N ASP A 269 -41.42 10.74 -7.86
CA ASP A 269 -40.63 11.30 -6.76
C ASP A 269 -39.43 12.12 -7.29
N PRO A 270 -39.39 13.45 -7.09
CA PRO A 270 -38.31 14.31 -7.58
C PRO A 270 -37.11 14.37 -6.60
N ARG A 271 -37.05 13.50 -5.58
CA ARG A 271 -36.08 13.57 -4.47
C ARG A 271 -34.64 13.84 -4.90
N ALA A 272 -34.14 13.07 -5.86
CA ALA A 272 -32.77 13.21 -6.34
C ALA A 272 -32.48 14.59 -6.94
N LEU A 273 -33.45 15.17 -7.67
CA LEU A 273 -33.34 16.52 -8.24
C LEU A 273 -33.48 17.59 -7.15
N LEU A 274 -34.34 17.38 -6.15
CA LEU A 274 -34.45 18.28 -5.00
C LEU A 274 -33.14 18.38 -4.21
N VAL A 275 -32.48 17.24 -3.94
CA VAL A 275 -31.16 17.22 -3.30
C VAL A 275 -30.14 17.97 -4.14
N GLU A 276 -30.15 17.78 -5.46
CA GLU A 276 -29.24 18.47 -6.37
C GLU A 276 -29.47 19.99 -6.39
N PHE A 277 -30.75 20.43 -6.37
CA PHE A 277 -31.13 21.84 -6.29
C PHE A 277 -30.57 22.52 -5.04
N HIS A 278 -30.88 21.95 -3.87
CA HIS A 278 -30.40 22.50 -2.60
C HIS A 278 -28.87 22.39 -2.47
N GLY A 279 -28.26 21.32 -3.00
CA GLY A 279 -26.81 21.13 -2.97
C GLY A 279 -26.07 22.21 -3.76
N ARG A 280 -26.58 22.59 -4.93
CA ARG A 280 -25.98 23.69 -5.72
C ARG A 280 -26.08 25.03 -5.00
N LEU A 281 -27.24 25.33 -4.40
CA LEU A 281 -27.40 26.56 -3.62
C LEU A 281 -26.44 26.61 -2.42
N ALA A 282 -26.26 25.49 -1.72
CA ALA A 282 -25.31 25.39 -0.62
C ALA A 282 -23.86 25.64 -1.08
N VAL A 283 -23.43 25.07 -2.21
CA VAL A 283 -22.10 25.31 -2.80
C VAL A 283 -21.93 26.78 -3.24
N ILE A 284 -22.94 27.38 -3.88
CA ILE A 284 -22.92 28.79 -4.31
C ILE A 284 -22.75 29.74 -3.11
N LEU A 285 -23.41 29.44 -1.98
CA LEU A 285 -23.33 30.26 -0.75
C LEU A 285 -22.13 29.91 0.14
N SER A 286 -21.43 28.81 -0.12
CA SER A 286 -20.28 28.37 0.69
C SER A 286 -19.13 29.38 0.79
N PRO A 287 -18.74 30.15 -0.25
CA PRO A 287 -17.70 31.18 -0.12
C PRO A 287 -18.04 32.24 0.93
N LEU A 288 -19.31 32.67 1.00
CA LEU A 288 -19.80 33.59 2.01
C LEU A 288 -19.77 32.94 3.41
N ILE A 289 -20.23 31.70 3.53
CA ILE A 289 -20.24 30.96 4.80
C ILE A 289 -18.82 30.78 5.35
N PHE A 290 -17.87 30.39 4.48
CA PHE A 290 -16.47 30.29 4.84
C PHE A 290 -15.80 31.63 5.11
N ALA A 291 -16.22 32.72 4.46
CA ALA A 291 -15.75 34.04 4.83
C ALA A 291 -16.26 34.46 6.22
N LEU A 292 -17.53 34.20 6.52
CA LEU A 292 -18.15 34.53 7.80
C LEU A 292 -17.57 33.71 8.96
N PHE A 293 -17.28 32.43 8.72
CA PHE A 293 -16.68 31.53 9.71
C PHE A 293 -15.16 31.65 9.80
N GLY A 294 -14.49 31.70 8.67
CA GLY A 294 -13.03 31.68 8.59
C GLY A 294 -12.37 32.98 9.03
N THR A 295 -13.04 34.13 8.88
CA THR A 295 -12.48 35.42 9.33
C THR A 295 -12.33 35.51 10.86
N PRO A 296 -13.37 35.29 11.69
CA PRO A 296 -13.19 35.34 13.14
C PRO A 296 -12.27 34.22 13.64
N LEU A 297 -12.38 33.01 13.07
CA LEU A 297 -11.55 31.88 13.46
C LEU A 297 -10.07 32.11 13.09
N GLY A 298 -9.81 32.73 11.94
CA GLY A 298 -8.47 33.11 11.50
C GLY A 298 -7.80 34.14 12.43
N PHE A 299 -8.55 35.10 12.98
CA PHE A 299 -8.01 36.01 14.00
C PHE A 299 -7.66 35.29 15.31
N LEU A 300 -8.42 34.27 15.70
CA LEU A 300 -8.19 33.50 16.92
C LEU A 300 -6.97 32.56 16.78
N LEU A 301 -6.88 31.84 15.67
CA LEU A 301 -5.83 30.84 15.42
C LEU A 301 -4.56 31.42 14.80
N GLY A 302 -4.61 32.63 14.22
CA GLY A 302 -3.49 33.27 13.52
C GLY A 302 -2.26 33.56 14.39
N ARG A 303 -2.36 33.42 15.72
CA ARG A 303 -1.23 33.57 16.66
C ARG A 303 -0.22 32.42 16.59
N GLN A 304 -0.60 31.26 16.04
CA GLN A 304 0.23 30.05 15.99
C GLN A 304 1.05 29.89 14.69
N GLY A 305 1.12 30.94 13.85
CA GLY A 305 1.94 30.98 12.63
C GLY A 305 1.17 30.70 11.32
N ARG A 306 1.73 31.21 10.20
CA ARG A 306 1.12 31.19 8.85
C ARG A 306 0.82 29.77 8.33
N ILE A 307 1.72 28.81 8.56
CA ILE A 307 1.60 27.43 8.06
C ILE A 307 0.50 26.68 8.83
N THR A 308 0.43 26.86 10.14
CA THR A 308 -0.57 26.23 11.01
C THR A 308 -1.99 26.66 10.63
N GLY A 309 -2.20 27.96 10.38
CA GLY A 309 -3.49 28.47 9.92
C GLY A 309 -3.90 27.90 8.55
N ALA A 310 -2.94 27.75 7.64
CA ALA A 310 -3.18 27.16 6.32
C ALA A 310 -3.58 25.68 6.40
N ALA A 311 -2.88 24.90 7.23
CA ALA A 311 -3.18 23.49 7.45
C ALA A 311 -4.57 23.28 8.06
N VAL A 312 -4.95 24.10 9.05
CA VAL A 312 -6.29 24.06 9.65
C VAL A 312 -7.38 24.40 8.63
N ALA A 313 -7.18 25.44 7.80
CA ALA A 313 -8.13 25.79 6.75
C ALA A 313 -8.30 24.66 5.73
N PHE A 314 -7.22 23.99 5.34
CA PHE A 314 -7.27 22.84 4.44
C PHE A 314 -8.05 21.67 5.06
N LEU A 315 -7.81 21.34 6.33
CA LEU A 315 -8.54 20.29 7.04
C LEU A 315 -10.04 20.60 7.17
N ILE A 316 -10.39 21.84 7.53
CA ILE A 316 -11.80 22.27 7.63
C ILE A 316 -12.48 22.20 6.25
N ALA A 317 -11.81 22.67 5.18
CA ALA A 317 -12.34 22.57 3.83
C ALA A 317 -12.54 21.10 3.40
N GLY A 318 -11.56 20.23 3.66
CA GLY A 318 -11.66 18.80 3.34
C GLY A 318 -12.79 18.09 4.11
N ALA A 319 -12.88 18.32 5.43
CA ALA A 319 -13.89 17.71 6.28
C ALA A 319 -15.32 18.12 5.87
N THR A 320 -15.51 19.39 5.54
CA THR A 320 -16.82 19.91 5.11
C THR A 320 -17.23 19.38 3.74
N GLN A 321 -16.29 19.20 2.82
CA GLN A 321 -16.57 18.54 1.54
C GLN A 321 -16.91 17.05 1.71
N ALA A 322 -16.17 16.32 2.53
CA ALA A 322 -16.47 14.91 2.82
C ALA A 322 -17.88 14.76 3.44
N LEU A 323 -18.20 15.60 4.43
CA LEU A 323 -19.52 15.61 5.07
C LEU A 323 -20.64 15.98 4.08
N PHE A 324 -20.39 16.91 3.15
CA PHE A 324 -21.35 17.26 2.10
C PHE A 324 -21.62 16.10 1.14
N LEU A 325 -20.61 15.33 0.74
CA LEU A 325 -20.81 14.13 -0.09
C LEU A 325 -21.61 13.05 0.64
N TRP A 326 -21.31 12.81 1.92
CA TRP A 326 -22.03 11.86 2.76
C TRP A 326 -23.51 12.24 2.93
N THR A 327 -23.78 13.46 3.40
CA THR A 327 -25.15 13.95 3.65
C THR A 327 -25.99 14.04 2.38
N LYS A 328 -25.38 14.43 1.24
CA LYS A 328 -26.03 14.40 -0.08
C LYS A 328 -26.43 12.99 -0.49
N THR A 329 -25.58 11.99 -0.21
CA THR A 329 -25.85 10.58 -0.54
C THR A 329 -27.00 10.03 0.32
N LEU A 330 -26.98 10.28 1.63
CA LEU A 330 -28.06 9.88 2.55
C LEU A 330 -29.41 10.48 2.18
N ALA A 331 -29.45 11.75 1.75
CA ALA A 331 -30.70 12.37 1.30
C ALA A 331 -31.19 11.85 -0.06
N LYS A 332 -30.28 11.46 -0.96
CA LYS A 332 -30.65 10.79 -2.22
C LYS A 332 -31.24 9.40 -1.96
N GLN A 333 -30.75 8.68 -0.96
CA GLN A 333 -31.18 7.30 -0.62
C GLN A 333 -32.47 7.22 0.18
N GLY A 334 -32.91 8.31 0.81
CA GLY A 334 -34.16 8.29 1.56
C GLY A 334 -34.05 8.61 3.04
N VAL A 335 -32.83 8.52 3.58
CA VAL A 335 -32.55 8.59 5.02
C VAL A 335 -32.76 10.00 5.56
N LEU A 336 -32.33 11.02 4.81
CA LEU A 336 -32.51 12.43 5.19
C LEU A 336 -33.52 13.12 4.27
N PRO A 337 -34.27 14.11 4.79
CA PRO A 337 -35.01 15.05 3.97
C PRO A 337 -34.07 15.79 2.98
N PRO A 338 -34.48 16.02 1.72
CA PRO A 338 -33.63 16.65 0.71
C PRO A 338 -33.00 17.99 1.10
N PRO A 339 -33.71 18.93 1.78
CA PRO A 339 -33.09 20.17 2.24
C PRO A 339 -32.00 19.92 3.28
N LEU A 340 -32.22 19.00 4.23
CA LEU A 340 -31.24 18.70 5.27
C LEU A 340 -29.98 18.08 4.69
N GLY A 341 -30.09 17.09 3.79
CA GLY A 341 -28.89 16.47 3.21
C GLY A 341 -27.99 17.41 2.42
N ALA A 342 -28.52 18.53 1.91
CA ALA A 342 -27.72 19.52 1.21
C ALA A 342 -27.17 20.64 2.12
N TRP A 343 -27.94 21.07 3.12
CA TRP A 343 -27.63 22.24 3.94
C TRP A 343 -26.96 21.89 5.27
N LEU A 344 -27.04 20.65 5.73
CA LEU A 344 -26.51 20.20 7.02
C LEU A 344 -25.01 20.46 7.20
N PRO A 345 -24.13 20.39 6.19
CA PRO A 345 -22.73 20.79 6.36
C PRO A 345 -22.53 22.31 6.45
N ALA A 346 -23.39 23.09 5.80
CA ALA A 346 -23.20 24.52 5.58
C ALA A 346 -23.86 25.40 6.67
N VAL A 347 -25.06 25.05 7.12
CA VAL A 347 -25.83 25.81 8.13
C VAL A 347 -25.11 25.89 9.48
N PRO A 348 -24.56 24.80 10.04
CA PRO A 348 -23.74 24.82 11.26
C PRO A 348 -22.61 25.84 11.20
N LEU A 349 -21.85 25.83 10.11
CA LEU A 349 -20.73 26.75 9.91
C LEU A 349 -21.20 28.19 9.75
N ALA A 350 -22.33 28.41 9.08
CA ALA A 350 -22.91 29.74 8.94
C ALA A 350 -23.34 30.29 10.30
N VAL A 351 -24.01 29.47 11.13
CA VAL A 351 -24.45 29.85 12.48
C VAL A 351 -23.24 30.07 13.39
N ALA A 352 -22.28 29.14 13.42
CA ALA A 352 -21.06 29.28 14.20
C ALA A 352 -20.25 30.51 13.77
N GLY A 353 -20.13 30.75 12.46
CA GLY A 353 -19.46 31.92 11.92
C GLY A 353 -20.14 33.22 12.31
N LEU A 354 -21.47 33.27 12.25
CA LEU A 354 -22.25 34.43 12.68
C LEU A 354 -22.07 34.70 14.18
N LEU A 355 -22.16 33.67 15.02
CA LEU A 355 -21.97 33.78 16.46
C LEU A 355 -20.56 34.25 16.81
N LEU A 356 -19.53 33.72 16.13
CA LEU A 356 -18.14 34.13 16.31
C LEU A 356 -17.92 35.57 15.85
N PHE A 357 -18.50 35.98 14.71
CA PHE A 357 -18.43 37.34 14.23
C PHE A 357 -19.07 38.35 15.20
N LEU A 358 -20.23 37.99 15.77
CA LEU A 358 -20.89 38.75 16.83
C LEU A 358 -20.14 38.66 18.17
N GLY A 359 -19.36 37.62 18.42
CA GLY A 359 -18.58 37.41 19.65
C GLY A 359 -17.15 37.99 19.64
N LEU A 360 -16.64 38.46 18.50
CA LEU A 360 -15.23 38.87 18.28
C LEU A 360 -14.68 39.86 19.33
N ASP A 361 -15.51 40.73 19.89
CA ASP A 361 -15.09 41.75 20.87
C ASP A 361 -15.18 41.27 22.35
N ARG A 362 -15.73 40.08 22.61
CA ARG A 362 -15.90 39.52 23.97
C ARG A 362 -15.17 38.17 24.10
N ARG A 363 -14.03 38.16 24.79
CA ARG A 363 -13.17 36.96 25.04
C ARG A 363 -13.84 35.77 25.76
N ARG A 364 -15.11 35.85 26.17
CA ARG A 364 -15.83 34.79 26.91
C ARG A 364 -16.41 33.66 26.05
N PHE A 365 -16.38 33.76 24.72
CA PHE A 365 -17.05 32.79 23.83
C PHE A 365 -16.20 31.59 23.37
N LEU A 366 -14.94 31.48 23.79
CA LEU A 366 -14.08 30.34 23.43
C LEU A 366 -14.62 29.00 23.97
N PHE A 367 -15.27 29.01 25.15
CA PHE A 367 -15.88 27.84 25.76
C PHE A 367 -17.17 27.38 25.04
N LEU A 368 -17.90 28.32 24.42
CA LEU A 368 -19.08 27.99 23.62
C LEU A 368 -18.72 27.26 22.32
N LEU A 369 -17.51 27.47 21.79
CA LEU A 369 -17.02 26.79 20.58
C LEU A 369 -16.80 25.29 20.80
N VAL A 370 -16.35 24.90 22.00
CA VAL A 370 -16.24 23.49 22.41
C VAL A 370 -17.63 22.89 22.61
N TRP A 371 -18.55 23.61 23.25
CA TRP A 371 -19.92 23.17 23.53
C TRP A 371 -20.88 23.16 22.33
N LEU A 372 -20.63 23.93 21.27
CA LEU A 372 -21.44 23.94 20.03
C LEU A 372 -20.95 22.93 18.98
N LEU A 373 -19.68 22.52 19.04
CA LEU A 373 -19.10 21.49 18.16
C LEU A 373 -19.22 20.08 18.75
N LEU A 374 -19.19 19.94 20.08
CA LEU A 374 -19.36 18.65 20.80
C LEU A 374 -20.67 17.90 20.50
N PRO A 375 -21.86 18.54 20.33
CA PRO A 375 -23.10 17.82 20.07
C PRO A 375 -23.13 17.17 18.67
N TRP A 376 -22.28 17.60 17.74
CA TRP A 376 -22.22 17.03 16.38
C TRP A 376 -21.11 16.00 16.17
N MET A 377 -20.13 15.88 17.08
CA MET A 377 -19.36 14.63 17.20
C MET A 377 -20.16 13.53 17.90
N ALA A 378 -21.21 13.90 18.64
CA ALA A 378 -22.08 12.99 19.38
C ALA A 378 -23.51 12.91 18.80
N MET A 379 -23.71 13.16 17.50
CA MET A 379 -24.89 12.62 16.84
C MET A 379 -24.66 11.12 16.72
N GLY A 380 -25.39 10.37 17.55
CA GLY A 380 -25.32 8.93 17.70
C GLY A 380 -25.02 8.29 16.35
N GLY A 381 -23.88 7.59 16.29
CA GLY A 381 -23.58 6.75 15.16
C GLY A 381 -24.84 5.97 14.85
N ALA A 382 -25.23 5.94 13.57
CA ALA A 382 -26.00 4.79 13.12
C ALA A 382 -25.31 3.56 13.74
N PRO A 383 -26.08 2.57 14.26
CA PRO A 383 -25.46 1.34 14.71
C PRO A 383 -24.41 0.96 13.66
N PRO A 384 -23.17 0.64 14.05
CA PRO A 384 -22.10 0.33 13.08
C PRO A 384 -22.41 -0.91 12.24
N PHE A 385 -23.60 -1.48 12.45
CA PHE A 385 -24.24 -2.47 11.63
C PHE A 385 -25.42 -1.93 10.80
N SER A 386 -25.51 -2.35 9.53
CA SER A 386 -26.76 -2.31 8.77
C SER A 386 -27.59 -3.56 9.07
N PHE A 387 -28.86 -3.38 9.44
CA PHE A 387 -29.76 -4.46 9.85
C PHE A 387 -30.90 -4.65 8.84
N LYS A 388 -31.14 -5.88 8.39
CA LYS A 388 -32.30 -6.30 7.60
C LYS A 388 -32.92 -7.53 8.27
N ALA A 389 -34.24 -7.61 8.33
CA ALA A 389 -34.95 -8.81 8.81
C ALA A 389 -36.24 -9.00 8.03
N GLU A 390 -36.72 -10.24 7.94
CA GLU A 390 -38.00 -10.58 7.32
C GLU A 390 -39.17 -10.16 8.21
N GLU A 391 -39.03 -10.37 9.53
CA GLU A 391 -40.01 -9.99 10.54
C GLU A 391 -39.30 -9.42 11.77
N LEU A 392 -39.89 -8.37 12.36
CA LEU A 392 -39.30 -7.63 13.47
C LEU A 392 -40.39 -7.32 14.50
N SER A 393 -40.18 -7.79 15.73
CA SER A 393 -41.13 -7.64 16.83
C SER A 393 -40.51 -6.92 18.02
N PHE A 394 -41.31 -6.04 18.64
CA PHE A 394 -40.94 -5.29 19.84
C PHE A 394 -41.95 -5.63 20.95
N PRO A 395 -41.60 -6.51 21.89
CA PRO A 395 -42.45 -6.73 23.07
C PRO A 395 -42.50 -5.45 23.91
N LEU A 396 -43.71 -4.96 24.21
CA LEU A 396 -43.91 -3.77 25.05
C LEU A 396 -43.41 -4.04 26.49
N GLY A 397 -42.48 -3.22 26.97
CA GLY A 397 -42.04 -3.20 28.38
C GLY A 397 -40.58 -3.61 28.61
N GLU A 398 -39.91 -4.19 27.62
CA GLU A 398 -38.50 -4.57 27.70
C GLU A 398 -37.69 -3.99 26.52
N LYS A 399 -36.42 -3.61 26.75
CA LYS A 399 -35.49 -3.24 25.68
C LYS A 399 -34.99 -4.50 24.96
N LEU A 400 -35.93 -5.24 24.37
CA LEU A 400 -35.72 -6.52 23.69
C LEU A 400 -36.13 -6.37 22.22
N LEU A 401 -35.23 -6.72 21.31
CA LEU A 401 -35.51 -6.77 19.87
C LEU A 401 -35.42 -8.22 19.42
N VAL A 402 -36.51 -8.75 18.86
CA VAL A 402 -36.56 -10.11 18.31
C VAL A 402 -36.84 -10.02 16.81
N ALA A 403 -35.98 -10.66 16.01
CA ALA A 403 -36.08 -10.67 14.56
C ALA A 403 -35.90 -12.08 13.99
N GLN A 404 -36.64 -12.37 12.91
CA GLN A 404 -36.53 -13.61 12.15
C GLN A 404 -35.92 -13.35 10.77
N GLY A 405 -35.06 -14.26 10.32
CA GLY A 405 -34.34 -14.14 9.05
C GLY A 405 -33.50 -12.86 8.98
N ALA A 406 -32.70 -12.61 10.03
CA ALA A 406 -31.97 -11.36 10.17
C ALA A 406 -30.60 -11.42 9.47
N THR A 407 -30.28 -10.39 8.69
CA THR A 407 -28.95 -10.11 8.14
C THR A 407 -28.41 -8.82 8.74
N VAL A 408 -27.27 -8.93 9.41
CA VAL A 408 -26.60 -7.84 10.13
C VAL A 408 -25.20 -7.66 9.57
N SER A 409 -24.93 -6.57 8.87
CA SER A 409 -23.59 -6.28 8.35
C SER A 409 -22.89 -5.25 9.21
N PHE A 410 -21.81 -5.59 9.90
CA PHE A 410 -20.98 -4.70 10.70
C PHE A 410 -19.52 -4.74 10.23
N SER A 411 -18.90 -3.57 10.08
CA SER A 411 -17.53 -3.47 9.53
C SER A 411 -17.41 -4.24 8.20
N ASP A 412 -16.46 -5.18 8.08
CA ASP A 412 -16.28 -6.07 6.91
C ASP A 412 -17.00 -7.43 7.03
N TYR A 413 -17.83 -7.60 8.06
CA TYR A 413 -18.50 -8.87 8.35
C TYR A 413 -20.01 -8.78 8.13
N THR A 414 -20.59 -9.85 7.60
CA THR A 414 -22.04 -10.04 7.46
C THR A 414 -22.47 -11.27 8.25
N LEU A 415 -23.37 -11.06 9.20
CA LEU A 415 -23.97 -12.08 10.06
C LEU A 415 -25.39 -12.37 9.59
N GLU A 416 -25.65 -13.61 9.19
CA GLU A 416 -26.98 -14.12 8.87
C GLU A 416 -27.44 -15.06 9.98
N ALA A 417 -28.63 -14.84 10.55
CA ALA A 417 -29.18 -15.65 11.63
C ALA A 417 -30.66 -16.00 11.36
N ARG A 418 -31.07 -17.23 11.71
CA ARG A 418 -32.48 -17.64 11.58
C ARG A 418 -33.36 -16.94 12.62
N GLU A 419 -32.87 -16.91 13.85
CA GLU A 419 -33.49 -16.21 14.98
C GLU A 419 -32.44 -15.27 15.57
N PHE A 420 -32.82 -14.03 15.82
CA PHE A 420 -31.93 -12.97 16.31
C PHE A 420 -32.60 -12.24 17.47
N VAL A 421 -31.92 -12.19 18.61
CA VAL A 421 -32.38 -11.53 19.83
C VAL A 421 -31.31 -10.53 20.28
N ALA A 422 -31.67 -9.25 20.36
CA ALA A 422 -30.79 -8.22 20.90
C ALA A 422 -31.35 -7.66 22.21
N ARG A 423 -30.50 -7.61 23.23
CA ARG A 423 -30.82 -7.10 24.57
C ARG A 423 -29.75 -6.12 25.05
N GLU A 424 -30.18 -5.01 25.64
CA GLU A 424 -29.26 -4.07 26.28
C GLU A 424 -29.07 -4.48 27.76
N LYS A 425 -27.84 -4.78 28.17
CA LYS A 425 -27.49 -5.11 29.55
C LYS A 425 -26.33 -4.21 30.00
N GLU A 426 -26.55 -3.42 31.05
CA GLU A 426 -25.52 -2.54 31.65
C GLU A 426 -24.85 -1.54 30.67
N GLY A 427 -25.60 -1.10 29.64
CA GLY A 427 -25.08 -0.18 28.62
C GLY A 427 -24.30 -0.84 27.48
N LEU A 428 -24.23 -2.17 27.46
CA LEU A 428 -23.67 -2.96 26.35
C LEU A 428 -24.80 -3.69 25.62
N TRP A 429 -24.71 -3.75 24.29
CA TRP A 429 -25.63 -4.53 23.48
C TRP A 429 -25.13 -5.97 23.39
N LEU A 430 -25.97 -6.90 23.80
CA LEU A 430 -25.75 -8.33 23.64
C LEU A 430 -26.67 -8.86 22.55
N ILE A 431 -26.10 -9.60 21.61
CA ILE A 431 -26.81 -10.16 20.47
C ILE A 431 -26.67 -11.68 20.49
N GLU A 432 -27.79 -12.38 20.59
CA GLU A 432 -27.88 -13.84 20.56
C GLU A 432 -28.51 -14.27 19.22
N GLY A 433 -27.82 -15.14 18.49
CA GLY A 433 -28.30 -15.68 17.22
C GLY A 433 -28.32 -17.20 17.21
N LYS A 434 -29.35 -17.80 16.61
CA LYS A 434 -29.42 -19.25 16.34
C LYS A 434 -29.32 -19.54 14.85
N GLY A 435 -28.56 -20.59 14.51
CA GLY A 435 -28.25 -20.98 13.14
C GLY A 435 -27.52 -19.88 12.38
N VAL A 436 -26.37 -19.46 12.91
CA VAL A 436 -25.68 -18.23 12.50
C VAL A 436 -24.58 -18.53 11.51
N LYS A 437 -24.50 -17.71 10.45
CA LYS A 437 -23.40 -17.68 9.49
C LYS A 437 -22.78 -16.29 9.50
N LEU A 438 -21.51 -16.20 9.90
CA LEU A 438 -20.71 -14.99 9.84
C LEU A 438 -19.76 -15.08 8.65
N SER A 439 -19.85 -14.15 7.71
CA SER A 439 -19.02 -14.10 6.50
C SER A 439 -18.24 -12.78 6.45
N GLY A 440 -16.91 -12.84 6.34
CA GLY A 440 -16.04 -11.68 6.08
C GLY A 440 -14.90 -12.03 5.13
N GLU A 441 -14.05 -11.06 4.79
CA GLU A 441 -13.00 -11.22 3.76
C GLU A 441 -11.97 -12.32 4.10
N LYS A 442 -11.56 -12.42 5.38
CA LYS A 442 -10.53 -13.37 5.85
C LYS A 442 -11.05 -14.52 6.72
N LEU A 443 -12.30 -14.45 7.16
CA LEU A 443 -12.87 -15.36 8.15
C LEU A 443 -14.33 -15.63 7.83
N SER A 444 -14.68 -16.91 7.70
CA SER A 444 -16.05 -17.39 7.55
C SER A 444 -16.35 -18.39 8.66
N LEU A 445 -17.41 -18.17 9.43
CA LEU A 445 -17.85 -19.02 10.54
C LEU A 445 -19.31 -19.44 10.37
N VAL A 446 -19.63 -20.66 10.80
CA VAL A 446 -20.99 -21.19 10.93
C VAL A 446 -21.10 -21.83 12.31
N ALA A 447 -22.14 -21.47 13.06
CA ALA A 447 -22.39 -21.97 14.41
C ALA A 447 -23.89 -22.23 14.65
N GLU A 448 -24.23 -23.19 15.52
CA GLU A 448 -25.63 -23.42 15.92
C GLU A 448 -26.14 -22.32 16.85
N GLU A 449 -25.32 -21.90 17.81
CA GLU A 449 -25.60 -20.80 18.73
C GLU A 449 -24.40 -19.85 18.73
N LEU A 450 -24.67 -18.55 18.67
CA LEU A 450 -23.64 -17.52 18.62
C LEU A 450 -24.07 -16.30 19.43
N GLU A 451 -23.22 -15.87 20.34
CA GLU A 451 -23.40 -14.69 21.20
C GLU A 451 -22.34 -13.65 20.84
N VAL A 452 -22.76 -12.44 20.47
CA VAL A 452 -21.87 -11.31 20.13
C VAL A 452 -22.07 -10.20 21.16
N SER A 453 -20.95 -9.75 21.73
CA SER A 453 -20.93 -8.55 22.58
C SER A 453 -20.31 -7.38 21.82
N PHE A 454 -20.90 -6.20 21.95
CA PHE A 454 -20.40 -4.95 21.37
C PHE A 454 -19.85 -4.04 22.46
N ASP A 455 -18.76 -3.33 22.16
CA ASP A 455 -18.20 -2.33 23.05
C ASP A 455 -18.99 -0.99 23.01
N THR A 456 -18.59 -0.05 23.86
CA THR A 456 -19.22 1.29 23.92
C THR A 456 -19.03 2.14 22.67
N GLY A 457 -18.10 1.78 21.77
CA GLY A 457 -17.90 2.38 20.45
C GLY A 457 -18.75 1.72 19.36
N GLY A 458 -19.45 0.62 19.68
CA GLY A 458 -20.24 -0.18 18.77
C GLY A 458 -19.44 -1.23 17.99
N GLU A 459 -18.15 -1.42 18.27
CA GLU A 459 -17.37 -2.50 17.64
C GLU A 459 -17.64 -3.84 18.35
N VAL A 460 -17.45 -4.97 17.64
CA VAL A 460 -17.51 -6.29 18.28
C VAL A 460 -16.36 -6.41 19.26
N ALA A 461 -16.66 -6.74 20.51
CA ALA A 461 -15.67 -6.95 21.57
C ALA A 461 -15.32 -8.44 21.70
N SER A 462 -16.34 -9.29 21.79
CA SER A 462 -16.17 -10.74 21.84
C SER A 462 -17.32 -11.48 21.14
N LEU A 463 -17.03 -12.73 20.77
CA LEU A 463 -17.97 -13.66 20.17
C LEU A 463 -17.79 -15.01 20.86
N SER A 464 -18.87 -15.60 21.36
CA SER A 464 -18.91 -16.98 21.84
C SER A 464 -19.79 -17.81 20.92
N ALA A 465 -19.38 -19.05 20.63
CA ALA A 465 -20.12 -19.94 19.75
C ALA A 465 -20.09 -21.39 20.23
N ARG A 466 -21.20 -22.09 20.03
CA ARG A 466 -21.31 -23.55 20.17
C ARG A 466 -21.35 -24.20 18.79
N THR A 467 -20.70 -25.36 18.69
CA THR A 467 -20.55 -26.17 17.46
C THR A 467 -20.09 -25.33 16.27
N LEU A 468 -18.94 -24.67 16.45
CA LEU A 468 -18.35 -23.78 15.47
C LEU A 468 -17.65 -24.56 14.36
N SER A 469 -17.94 -24.22 13.10
CA SER A 469 -17.14 -24.61 11.93
C SER A 469 -16.72 -23.36 11.17
N GLY A 470 -15.50 -23.33 10.66
CA GLY A 470 -15.01 -22.14 9.98
C GLY A 470 -13.75 -22.32 9.16
N GLU A 471 -13.49 -21.30 8.36
CA GLU A 471 -12.30 -21.16 7.53
C GLU A 471 -11.69 -19.78 7.77
N SER A 472 -10.36 -19.75 7.96
CA SER A 472 -9.58 -18.52 8.15
C SER A 472 -8.39 -18.52 7.20
N THR A 473 -8.22 -17.45 6.43
CA THR A 473 -7.08 -17.30 5.51
C THR A 473 -5.92 -16.60 6.20
N PHE A 474 -4.68 -17.05 5.96
CA PHE A 474 -3.47 -16.41 6.45
C PHE A 474 -2.37 -16.45 5.39
N LYS A 475 -1.41 -15.53 5.47
CA LYS A 475 -0.27 -15.54 4.57
C LYS A 475 0.66 -16.69 4.95
N GLY A 476 0.90 -17.65 4.07
CA GLY A 476 1.87 -18.73 4.26
C GLY A 476 3.27 -18.38 3.73
N PRO A 477 4.26 -19.27 3.90
CA PRO A 477 5.63 -19.05 3.42
C PRO A 477 5.78 -18.99 1.89
N ARG A 478 4.88 -19.64 1.15
CA ARG A 478 4.90 -19.72 -0.34
C ARG A 478 3.73 -18.95 -0.97
N LYS A 479 2.52 -19.13 -0.43
CA LYS A 479 1.25 -18.59 -0.95
C LYS A 479 0.33 -18.23 0.23
N GLU A 480 -0.84 -17.66 -0.06
CA GLU A 480 -1.92 -17.61 0.93
C GLU A 480 -2.44 -19.02 1.21
N GLU A 481 -2.64 -19.31 2.49
CA GLU A 481 -3.07 -20.61 2.99
C GLU A 481 -4.40 -20.45 3.74
N SER A 482 -5.23 -21.48 3.72
CA SER A 482 -6.51 -21.50 4.42
C SER A 482 -6.47 -22.52 5.55
N LEU A 483 -6.85 -22.11 6.75
CA LEU A 483 -7.01 -22.96 7.92
C LEU A 483 -8.50 -23.27 8.10
N ARG A 484 -8.89 -24.52 7.93
CA ARG A 484 -10.24 -25.02 8.18
C ARG A 484 -10.29 -25.71 9.54
N PHE A 485 -11.27 -25.37 10.36
CA PHE A 485 -11.41 -25.93 11.70
C PHE A 485 -12.87 -26.13 12.11
N THR A 486 -13.07 -27.06 13.02
CA THR A 486 -14.34 -27.34 13.71
C THR A 486 -14.09 -27.46 15.20
N ALA A 487 -14.97 -26.95 16.04
CA ALA A 487 -14.83 -26.96 17.50
C ALA A 487 -16.19 -27.16 18.18
N ALA A 488 -16.18 -27.77 19.37
CA ALA A 488 -17.39 -27.93 20.17
C ALA A 488 -17.83 -26.60 20.79
N GLU A 489 -16.87 -25.83 21.29
CA GLU A 489 -17.06 -24.49 21.85
C GLU A 489 -15.93 -23.59 21.37
N ALA A 490 -16.23 -22.31 21.16
CA ALA A 490 -15.24 -21.33 20.76
C ALA A 490 -15.53 -19.94 21.32
N GLU A 491 -14.46 -19.22 21.65
CA GLU A 491 -14.48 -17.83 22.10
C GLU A 491 -13.49 -17.02 21.26
N ALA A 492 -13.97 -15.94 20.65
CA ALA A 492 -13.20 -15.04 19.83
C ALA A 492 -13.24 -13.62 20.41
N THR A 493 -12.10 -12.93 20.34
CA THR A 493 -11.95 -11.54 20.80
C THR A 493 -11.51 -10.67 19.64
N PHE A 494 -12.09 -9.48 19.55
CA PHE A 494 -11.91 -8.54 18.45
C PHE A 494 -11.40 -7.20 18.99
N SER A 495 -10.69 -6.44 18.16
CA SER A 495 -10.24 -5.08 18.50
C SER A 495 -9.99 -4.27 17.23
N GLY A 496 -10.69 -3.14 17.07
CA GLY A 496 -10.67 -2.37 15.83
C GLY A 496 -11.43 -3.07 14.69
N GLY A 497 -12.43 -3.90 15.02
CA GLY A 497 -13.15 -4.75 14.06
C GLY A 497 -12.39 -5.99 13.55
N GLU A 498 -11.11 -6.19 13.89
CA GLU A 498 -10.32 -7.37 13.47
C GLU A 498 -10.26 -8.46 14.55
N LEU A 499 -10.26 -9.73 14.13
CA LEU A 499 -10.05 -10.87 15.04
C LEU A 499 -8.64 -10.82 15.65
N ARG A 500 -8.53 -10.79 16.98
CA ARG A 500 -7.25 -10.79 17.70
C ARG A 500 -6.86 -12.16 18.21
N ARG A 501 -7.84 -12.92 18.70
CA ARG A 501 -7.62 -14.24 19.30
C ARG A 501 -8.90 -15.05 19.21
N LEU A 502 -8.75 -16.30 18.81
CA LEU A 502 -9.77 -17.33 18.81
C LEU A 502 -9.29 -18.49 19.68
N VAL A 503 -10.09 -18.89 20.66
CA VAL A 503 -9.89 -20.07 21.50
C VAL A 503 -10.99 -21.07 21.14
N ALA A 504 -10.63 -22.30 20.83
CA ALA A 504 -11.54 -23.34 20.40
C ALA A 504 -11.27 -24.62 21.20
N GLU A 505 -12.29 -25.16 21.85
CA GLU A 505 -12.22 -26.39 22.64
C GLU A 505 -12.70 -27.59 21.82
N GLN A 506 -12.04 -28.74 22.03
CA GLN A 506 -12.19 -29.97 21.25
C GLN A 506 -12.08 -29.75 19.73
N ALA A 507 -11.11 -28.95 19.34
CA ALA A 507 -10.94 -28.50 17.97
C ALA A 507 -10.32 -29.58 17.06
N SER A 508 -10.81 -29.68 15.83
CA SER A 508 -10.17 -30.41 14.74
C SER A 508 -9.85 -29.43 13.62
N PHE A 509 -8.63 -29.43 13.10
CA PHE A 509 -8.19 -28.49 12.06
C PHE A 509 -7.29 -29.12 11.00
N THR A 510 -7.28 -28.51 9.81
CA THR A 510 -6.42 -28.85 8.67
C THR A 510 -6.19 -27.62 7.79
N THR A 511 -5.12 -27.62 6.98
CA THR A 511 -4.95 -26.64 5.90
C THR A 511 -5.32 -27.21 4.53
N CYS A 512 -5.93 -28.41 4.50
CA CYS A 512 -6.46 -29.01 3.30
C CYS A 512 -7.80 -28.38 2.86
N PRO A 513 -8.17 -28.48 1.57
CA PRO A 513 -9.42 -27.94 1.05
C PRO A 513 -10.67 -28.54 1.70
N CYS A 514 -10.59 -29.74 2.29
CA CYS A 514 -11.67 -30.36 3.02
C CYS A 514 -11.16 -30.93 4.36
N LEU A 515 -12.03 -30.95 5.38
CA LEU A 515 -11.73 -31.59 6.67
C LEU A 515 -12.01 -33.10 6.63
N GLN A 516 -13.13 -33.50 6.02
CA GLN A 516 -13.45 -34.91 5.79
C GLN A 516 -12.63 -35.46 4.63
N GLY A 517 -11.95 -36.59 4.84
CA GLY A 517 -11.08 -37.20 3.84
C GLY A 517 -9.76 -36.44 3.60
N ALA A 518 -9.43 -35.46 4.45
CA ALA A 518 -8.19 -34.71 4.32
C ALA A 518 -6.97 -35.64 4.43
N PRO A 519 -5.92 -35.43 3.61
CA PRO A 519 -4.66 -36.16 3.74
C PRO A 519 -4.11 -36.15 5.17
N TYR A 520 -4.29 -35.05 5.89
CA TYR A 520 -4.02 -34.98 7.33
C TYR A 520 -5.08 -34.13 8.07
N THR A 521 -5.32 -34.50 9.32
CA THR A 521 -6.17 -33.75 10.26
C THR A 521 -5.51 -33.73 11.63
N VAL A 522 -5.62 -32.61 12.32
CA VAL A 522 -5.08 -32.43 13.66
C VAL A 522 -6.23 -32.23 14.64
N ARG A 523 -6.37 -33.12 15.62
CA ARG A 523 -7.32 -32.96 16.73
C ARG A 523 -6.60 -32.44 17.95
N ALA A 524 -7.19 -31.50 18.67
CA ALA A 524 -6.62 -30.90 19.87
C ALA A 524 -7.71 -30.69 20.92
N ASP A 525 -7.37 -30.82 22.19
CA ASP A 525 -8.30 -30.50 23.27
C ASP A 525 -8.58 -29.00 23.30
N THR A 526 -7.55 -28.19 23.05
CA THR A 526 -7.68 -26.72 22.97
C THR A 526 -6.81 -26.21 21.83
N LEU A 527 -7.38 -25.34 20.99
CA LEU A 527 -6.73 -24.63 19.89
C LEU A 527 -6.83 -23.13 20.17
N VAL A 528 -5.70 -22.42 20.16
CA VAL A 528 -5.65 -20.96 20.24
C VAL A 528 -5.04 -20.43 18.96
N TYR A 529 -5.82 -19.68 18.20
CA TYR A 529 -5.44 -19.07 16.94
C TYR A 529 -5.33 -17.55 17.10
N LEU A 530 -4.17 -17.00 16.78
CA LEU A 530 -3.88 -15.57 16.74
C LEU A 530 -3.55 -15.21 15.27
N PRO A 531 -4.48 -14.55 14.54
CA PRO A 531 -4.32 -14.25 13.11
C PRO A 531 -2.98 -13.58 12.79
N ASP A 532 -2.34 -14.02 11.71
CA ASP A 532 -1.04 -13.54 11.21
C ASP A 532 0.13 -13.58 12.24
N ARG A 533 -0.07 -14.23 13.40
CA ARG A 533 0.94 -14.36 14.46
C ARG A 533 1.19 -15.82 14.80
N TRP A 534 0.23 -16.53 15.41
CA TRP A 534 0.49 -17.82 16.05
C TRP A 534 -0.69 -18.78 15.98
N LEU A 535 -0.39 -20.08 15.93
CA LEU A 535 -1.33 -21.18 16.14
C LEU A 535 -0.78 -22.07 17.25
N TYR A 536 -1.57 -22.26 18.30
CA TYR A 536 -1.23 -23.06 19.49
C TYR A 536 -2.26 -24.15 19.68
N ALA A 537 -1.84 -25.37 19.96
CA ALA A 537 -2.75 -26.48 20.24
C ALA A 537 -2.22 -27.35 21.38
N ARG A 538 -3.12 -27.87 22.22
CA ARG A 538 -2.83 -28.74 23.37
C ARG A 538 -3.41 -30.13 23.17
N ASN A 539 -2.71 -31.15 23.67
CA ASN A 539 -3.09 -32.56 23.59
C ASN A 539 -3.40 -33.00 22.15
N VAL A 540 -2.44 -32.74 21.26
CA VAL A 540 -2.60 -32.85 19.83
C VAL A 540 -2.49 -34.29 19.36
N ARG A 541 -3.49 -34.77 18.62
CA ARG A 541 -3.49 -36.06 17.90
C ARG A 541 -3.47 -35.80 16.41
N ILE A 542 -2.41 -36.24 15.75
CA ILE A 542 -2.25 -36.08 14.31
C ILE A 542 -2.74 -37.35 13.65
N SER A 543 -3.72 -37.21 12.75
CA SER A 543 -4.20 -38.29 11.90
C SER A 543 -3.80 -38.03 10.45
N SER A 544 -3.39 -39.09 9.76
CA SER A 544 -3.09 -39.09 8.32
C SER A 544 -3.96 -40.16 7.66
N PHE A 545 -4.70 -39.81 6.62
CA PHE A 545 -5.69 -40.69 5.97
C PHE A 545 -6.64 -41.39 6.96
N GLY A 546 -7.08 -40.68 8.00
CA GLY A 546 -7.99 -41.20 9.03
C GLY A 546 -7.33 -42.07 10.13
N LEU A 547 -6.07 -42.48 9.95
CA LEU A 547 -5.31 -43.21 10.96
C LEU A 547 -4.59 -42.25 11.89
N THR A 548 -4.75 -42.40 13.20
CA THR A 548 -3.98 -41.60 14.17
C THR A 548 -2.54 -42.08 14.19
N VAL A 549 -1.63 -41.24 13.68
CA VAL A 549 -0.22 -41.57 13.51
C VAL A 549 0.57 -41.22 14.76
N TRP A 550 0.21 -40.11 15.41
CA TRP A 550 1.05 -39.56 16.48
C TRP A 550 0.29 -38.68 17.48
N TRP A 551 0.86 -38.52 18.68
CA TRP A 551 0.38 -37.65 19.75
C TRP A 551 1.47 -36.70 20.27
N LEU A 552 1.12 -35.42 20.49
CA LEU A 552 2.00 -34.40 21.08
C LEU A 552 1.27 -33.69 22.22
N PRO A 553 1.93 -33.44 23.37
CA PRO A 553 1.30 -32.70 24.46
C PRO A 553 0.98 -31.24 24.08
N PHE A 554 1.83 -30.63 23.25
CA PHE A 554 1.67 -29.27 22.75
C PHE A 554 2.18 -29.17 21.30
N TYR A 555 1.53 -28.32 20.51
CA TYR A 555 1.97 -27.93 19.19
C TYR A 555 1.89 -26.41 19.06
N VAL A 556 2.94 -25.79 18.53
CA VAL A 556 2.92 -24.35 18.28
C VAL A 556 3.57 -24.04 16.95
N ASN A 557 2.97 -23.11 16.21
CA ASN A 557 3.49 -22.62 14.95
C ASN A 557 3.33 -21.11 14.81
N ARG A 558 4.27 -20.48 14.10
CA ARG A 558 4.20 -19.08 13.68
C ARG A 558 3.56 -19.01 12.30
N LEU A 559 2.49 -18.25 12.18
CA LEU A 559 1.82 -18.05 10.89
C LEU A 559 2.62 -17.02 10.08
N GLY A 560 2.76 -17.23 8.76
CA GLY A 560 3.48 -16.34 7.84
C GLY A 560 5.01 -16.35 7.88
N LYS A 561 5.62 -17.16 8.75
CA LYS A 561 7.07 -17.42 8.73
C LYS A 561 7.30 -18.93 8.84
N GLY A 562 8.50 -19.40 8.46
CA GLY A 562 8.84 -20.81 8.56
C GLY A 562 8.73 -21.31 10.01
N GLY A 563 8.07 -22.46 10.20
CA GLY A 563 7.66 -23.01 11.48
C GLY A 563 8.34 -24.31 11.88
N VAL A 564 7.87 -24.95 12.94
CA VAL A 564 8.33 -26.29 13.33
C VAL A 564 7.52 -27.33 12.56
N SER A 565 8.20 -28.28 11.93
CA SER A 565 7.55 -29.39 11.22
C SER A 565 6.62 -30.17 12.15
N LEU A 566 5.43 -30.53 11.66
CA LEU A 566 4.48 -31.41 12.35
C LEU A 566 4.96 -32.86 12.43
N PHE A 567 5.77 -33.28 11.47
CA PHE A 567 6.22 -34.67 11.32
C PHE A 567 7.73 -34.77 11.57
N PRO A 568 8.19 -35.88 12.18
CA PRO A 568 9.61 -36.15 12.30
C PRO A 568 10.26 -36.38 10.93
N GLU A 569 11.53 -36.01 10.79
CA GLU A 569 12.31 -36.23 9.58
C GLU A 569 13.10 -37.54 9.71
N ILE A 570 13.00 -38.39 8.70
CA ILE A 570 13.69 -39.69 8.67
C ILE A 570 14.56 -39.72 7.43
N GLY A 571 15.81 -40.14 7.60
CA GLY A 571 16.73 -40.28 6.49
C GLY A 571 17.93 -41.15 6.81
N ARG A 572 18.88 -41.11 5.90
CA ARG A 572 20.20 -41.73 6.02
C ARG A 572 21.24 -40.66 5.75
N ALA A 573 22.24 -40.52 6.60
CA ALA A 573 23.36 -39.59 6.43
C ALA A 573 24.65 -40.25 6.89
N GLY A 574 25.73 -40.11 6.11
CA GLY A 574 27.03 -40.71 6.46
C GLY A 574 26.98 -42.23 6.58
N GLY A 575 26.10 -42.89 5.82
CA GLY A 575 25.94 -44.34 5.85
C GLY A 575 25.08 -44.88 7.01
N GLU A 576 24.55 -44.03 7.89
CA GLU A 576 23.69 -44.43 9.01
C GLU A 576 22.28 -43.82 8.89
N TRP A 577 21.28 -44.52 9.42
CA TRP A 577 19.95 -43.94 9.57
C TRP A 577 19.97 -42.79 10.58
N PHE A 578 19.07 -41.83 10.43
CA PHE A 578 18.79 -40.84 11.45
C PHE A 578 17.29 -40.57 11.56
N LEU A 579 16.86 -40.28 12.78
CA LEU A 579 15.54 -39.75 13.10
C LEU A 579 15.74 -38.37 13.73
N LYS A 580 15.28 -37.32 13.05
CA LYS A 580 15.29 -35.95 13.58
C LYS A 580 13.87 -35.57 14.02
N TRP A 581 13.78 -35.16 15.27
CA TRP A 581 12.54 -34.74 15.90
C TRP A 581 12.67 -33.31 16.40
N ASN A 582 11.68 -32.44 16.17
CA ASN A 582 11.60 -31.13 16.81
C ASN A 582 10.40 -31.08 17.77
N PHE A 583 10.66 -30.87 19.07
CA PHE A 583 9.64 -30.72 20.11
C PHE A 583 9.38 -29.23 20.34
N PRO A 584 8.26 -28.67 19.84
CA PRO A 584 7.95 -27.26 20.05
C PRO A 584 7.59 -27.01 21.52
N PHE A 585 8.01 -25.86 22.05
CA PHE A 585 7.62 -25.39 23.37
C PHE A 585 7.41 -23.87 23.33
N ARG A 586 6.59 -23.38 24.27
CA ARG A 586 6.35 -21.96 24.47
C ARG A 586 6.83 -21.56 25.86
N LEU A 587 7.64 -20.52 25.94
CA LEU A 587 8.05 -19.93 27.21
C LEU A 587 7.07 -18.83 27.63
N TRP A 588 6.79 -17.88 26.73
CA TRP A 588 5.84 -16.77 26.90
C TRP A 588 5.06 -16.52 25.60
N GLU A 589 4.09 -15.60 25.60
CA GLU A 589 3.27 -15.30 24.41
C GLU A 589 4.09 -14.89 23.18
N GLU A 590 5.26 -14.29 23.38
CA GLU A 590 6.15 -13.82 22.30
C GLU A 590 7.39 -14.69 22.08
N PHE A 591 7.61 -15.73 22.88
CA PHE A 591 8.83 -16.54 22.86
C PHE A 591 8.52 -18.00 22.58
N LEU A 592 8.90 -18.44 21.38
CA LEU A 592 8.61 -19.77 20.88
C LEU A 592 9.86 -20.48 20.43
N GLY A 593 9.99 -21.73 20.84
CA GLY A 593 11.15 -22.51 20.51
C GLY A 593 10.82 -23.94 20.16
N SER A 594 11.84 -24.66 19.73
CA SER A 594 11.80 -26.09 19.60
C SER A 594 13.09 -26.70 20.08
N PHE A 595 12.96 -27.76 20.86
CA PHE A 595 14.07 -28.63 21.19
C PHE A 595 14.13 -29.75 20.16
N GLY A 596 15.16 -29.74 19.32
CA GLY A 596 15.36 -30.75 18.29
C GLY A 596 16.34 -31.84 18.73
N LEU A 597 16.03 -33.10 18.46
CA LEU A 597 16.89 -34.26 18.70
C LEU A 597 17.09 -35.00 17.38
N THR A 598 18.34 -35.14 16.95
CA THR A 598 18.70 -36.03 15.82
C THR A 598 19.38 -37.26 16.37
N PHE A 599 18.70 -38.41 16.29
CA PHE A 599 19.19 -39.70 16.78
C PHE A 599 19.72 -40.56 15.64
N TYR A 600 20.94 -41.07 15.80
CA TYR A 600 21.58 -42.03 14.90
C TYR A 600 21.61 -43.41 15.57
N PRO A 601 20.69 -44.35 15.25
CA PRO A 601 20.54 -45.61 16.00
C PRO A 601 21.76 -46.52 15.94
N ARG A 602 22.55 -46.49 14.86
CA ARG A 602 23.71 -47.38 14.69
C ARG A 602 24.89 -46.97 15.56
N SER A 603 25.19 -45.68 15.62
CA SER A 603 26.28 -45.12 16.45
C SER A 603 25.84 -44.75 17.87
N GLY A 604 24.54 -44.76 18.15
CA GLY A 604 23.98 -44.26 19.42
C GLY A 604 24.13 -42.75 19.60
N ARG A 605 24.58 -42.02 18.57
CA ARG A 605 24.86 -40.58 18.65
C ARG A 605 23.55 -39.78 18.66
N ILE A 606 23.44 -38.84 19.60
CA ILE A 606 22.33 -37.90 19.69
C ILE A 606 22.89 -36.50 19.49
N LEU A 607 22.36 -35.79 18.48
CA LEU A 607 22.71 -34.40 18.22
C LEU A 607 21.54 -33.50 18.63
N PRO A 608 21.66 -32.77 19.75
CA PRO A 608 20.65 -31.80 20.13
C PRO A 608 20.74 -30.56 19.27
N SER A 609 19.59 -29.93 19.08
CA SER A 609 19.44 -28.61 18.49
C SER A 609 18.40 -27.85 19.29
N PHE A 610 18.53 -26.54 19.35
CA PHE A 610 17.63 -25.68 20.07
C PHE A 610 17.35 -24.46 19.21
N PHE A 611 16.08 -24.17 19.00
CA PHE A 611 15.62 -23.01 18.29
C PHE A 611 14.74 -22.19 19.23
N LEU A 612 14.88 -20.88 19.21
CA LEU A 612 14.03 -19.94 19.92
C LEU A 612 13.84 -18.72 19.03
N SER A 613 12.62 -18.22 18.89
CA SER A 613 12.28 -17.06 18.09
C SER A 613 11.28 -16.20 18.83
N TRP A 614 11.41 -14.89 18.65
CA TRP A 614 10.50 -13.87 19.15
C TRP A 614 10.25 -12.81 18.07
N ASP A 615 9.53 -11.75 18.39
CA ASP A 615 9.16 -10.72 17.40
C ASP A 615 10.34 -9.90 16.90
N GLN A 616 11.40 -9.79 17.71
CA GLN A 616 12.58 -9.00 17.40
C GLN A 616 13.85 -9.82 17.15
N GLY A 617 13.76 -11.15 17.05
CA GLY A 617 14.95 -11.97 16.83
C GLY A 617 14.76 -13.48 16.86
N ASP A 618 15.87 -14.19 16.69
CA ASP A 618 15.95 -15.64 16.79
C ASP A 618 17.31 -16.11 17.31
N LEU A 619 17.30 -17.23 18.02
CA LEU A 619 18.44 -17.96 18.54
C LEU A 619 18.38 -19.39 17.98
N ARG A 620 19.47 -19.84 17.39
CA ARG A 620 19.68 -21.19 16.89
C ARG A 620 20.93 -21.75 17.52
N LEU A 621 20.81 -22.90 18.12
CA LEU A 621 21.87 -23.66 18.76
C LEU A 621 21.87 -25.04 18.13
N GLY A 622 23.01 -25.48 17.64
CA GLY A 622 23.15 -26.80 17.05
C GLY A 622 24.57 -27.31 17.12
N PRO A 623 24.85 -28.49 16.56
CA PRO A 623 26.17 -29.10 16.62
C PRO A 623 27.27 -28.26 15.98
N SER A 624 26.91 -27.46 14.96
CA SER A 624 27.82 -26.57 14.25
C SER A 624 28.09 -25.24 14.97
N GLY A 625 27.38 -24.96 16.07
CA GLY A 625 27.53 -23.75 16.87
C GLY A 625 26.24 -22.98 17.17
N LEU A 626 26.39 -21.73 17.59
CA LEU A 626 25.31 -20.83 18.02
C LEU A 626 25.17 -19.67 17.03
N ASN A 627 23.94 -19.33 16.67
CA ASN A 627 23.59 -18.13 15.93
C ASN A 627 22.45 -17.40 16.65
N LEU A 628 22.68 -16.16 17.05
CA LEU A 628 21.70 -15.29 17.69
C LEU A 628 21.56 -14.02 16.85
N ARG A 629 20.33 -13.58 16.64
CA ARG A 629 19.99 -12.34 15.95
C ARG A 629 18.94 -11.61 16.76
N GLY A 630 19.07 -10.30 16.85
CA GLY A 630 18.14 -9.46 17.60
C GLY A 630 18.09 -8.06 17.01
N ARG A 631 16.99 -7.36 17.24
CA ARG A 631 16.86 -5.92 16.99
C ARG A 631 15.96 -5.29 18.03
N GLY A 632 15.94 -3.97 18.08
CA GLY A 632 14.99 -3.23 18.89
C GLY A 632 14.99 -1.76 18.49
N GLU A 633 13.84 -1.12 18.62
CA GLU A 633 13.66 0.27 18.22
C GLU A 633 12.73 0.98 19.19
N THR A 634 13.09 2.22 19.51
CA THR A 634 12.31 3.19 20.29
C THR A 634 12.45 4.55 19.59
N ALA A 635 11.64 5.54 19.98
CA ALA A 635 11.65 6.87 19.35
C ALA A 635 13.02 7.59 19.36
N ALA A 636 13.95 7.21 20.25
CA ALA A 636 15.26 7.85 20.40
C ALA A 636 16.47 6.91 20.20
N PHE A 637 16.24 5.59 20.14
CA PHE A 637 17.28 4.58 20.12
C PHE A 637 16.87 3.37 19.29
N SER A 638 17.72 2.97 18.34
CA SER A 638 17.56 1.73 17.58
C SER A 638 18.82 0.89 17.67
N TRP A 639 18.66 -0.44 17.63
CA TRP A 639 19.76 -1.38 17.65
C TRP A 639 19.44 -2.64 16.84
N SER A 640 20.47 -3.26 16.31
CA SER A 640 20.44 -4.57 15.64
C SER A 640 21.72 -5.31 15.97
N GLY A 641 21.60 -6.59 16.27
CA GLY A 641 22.66 -7.43 16.78
C GLY A 641 22.69 -8.80 16.12
N THR A 642 23.89 -9.30 15.90
CA THR A 642 24.14 -10.67 15.46
C THR A 642 25.29 -11.26 16.27
N LEU A 643 25.16 -12.50 16.69
CA LEU A 643 26.21 -13.29 17.32
C LEU A 643 26.25 -14.65 16.63
N SER A 644 27.41 -15.02 16.10
CA SER A 644 27.68 -16.30 15.45
C SER A 644 28.93 -16.90 16.06
N LEU A 645 28.78 -18.08 16.66
CA LEU A 645 29.84 -18.86 17.27
C LEU A 645 29.92 -20.17 16.51
N SER A 646 31.08 -20.45 15.92
CA SER A 646 31.39 -21.74 15.30
C SER A 646 32.83 -22.12 15.63
N GLU A 647 33.23 -23.36 15.35
CA GLU A 647 34.59 -23.82 15.60
C GLU A 647 35.64 -22.89 14.94
N GLY A 648 36.55 -22.35 15.76
CA GLY A 648 37.62 -21.42 15.34
C GLY A 648 37.16 -20.03 14.85
N LYS A 649 35.87 -19.68 14.95
CA LYS A 649 35.33 -18.38 14.50
C LYS A 649 34.27 -17.82 15.44
N ILE A 650 34.49 -16.57 15.87
CA ILE A 650 33.52 -15.80 16.66
C ILE A 650 33.20 -14.53 15.86
N ARG A 651 31.91 -14.23 15.72
CA ARG A 651 31.43 -12.97 15.13
C ARG A 651 30.25 -12.45 15.92
N ALA A 652 30.48 -11.44 16.75
CA ALA A 652 29.43 -10.64 17.35
C ALA A 652 29.48 -9.23 16.76
N ALA A 653 28.32 -8.65 16.47
CA ALA A 653 28.20 -7.27 16.03
C ALA A 653 26.89 -6.71 16.56
N LEU A 654 26.93 -5.53 17.15
CA LEU A 654 25.80 -4.79 17.66
C LEU A 654 25.91 -3.36 17.14
N LYS A 655 24.95 -2.92 16.33
CA LYS A 655 24.95 -1.61 15.68
C LYS A 655 23.62 -0.92 15.86
N GLY A 656 23.62 0.40 15.89
CA GLY A 656 22.39 1.16 16.13
C GLY A 656 22.55 2.66 15.92
N GLU A 657 21.49 3.39 16.22
CA GLU A 657 21.49 4.85 16.24
C GLU A 657 20.99 5.38 17.60
N ILE A 658 21.67 6.40 18.12
CA ILE A 658 21.26 7.13 19.32
C ILE A 658 21.50 8.63 19.12
N ALA A 659 20.47 9.45 19.27
CA ALA A 659 20.58 10.92 19.13
C ALA A 659 21.35 11.40 17.86
N ARG A 660 21.09 10.76 16.71
CA ARG A 660 21.76 10.98 15.39
C ARG A 660 23.25 10.58 15.32
N TRP A 661 23.74 9.86 16.31
CA TRP A 661 25.01 9.14 16.25
C TRP A 661 24.75 7.68 15.90
N SER A 662 25.43 7.18 14.87
CA SER A 662 25.44 5.76 14.54
C SER A 662 26.57 5.09 15.32
N TRP A 663 26.27 4.06 16.09
CA TRP A 663 27.25 3.32 16.89
C TRP A 663 27.35 1.88 16.43
N ASN A 664 28.51 1.26 16.60
CA ASN A 664 28.76 -0.14 16.28
C ASN A 664 29.79 -0.73 17.24
N LEU A 665 29.47 -1.87 17.83
CA LEU A 665 30.29 -2.66 18.74
C LEU A 665 30.45 -4.05 18.12
N ALA A 666 31.68 -4.45 17.82
CA ALA A 666 32.00 -5.69 17.15
C ALA A 666 32.99 -6.53 17.96
N TRP A 667 32.88 -7.85 17.78
CA TRP A 667 33.83 -8.86 18.20
C TRP A 667 34.01 -9.84 17.04
N GLU A 668 35.19 -9.84 16.41
CA GLU A 668 35.52 -10.84 15.39
C GLU A 668 36.79 -11.58 15.78
N ARG A 669 36.73 -12.91 15.83
CA ARG A 669 37.90 -13.80 15.93
C ARG A 669 37.87 -14.76 14.76
N ARG A 670 39.02 -14.91 14.10
CA ARG A 670 39.22 -15.84 13.00
C ARG A 670 40.57 -16.52 13.12
N GLU A 671 40.55 -17.85 13.11
CA GLU A 671 41.73 -18.68 12.97
C GLU A 671 41.88 -19.11 11.50
N SER A 672 43.05 -18.86 10.92
CA SER A 672 43.34 -19.24 9.53
C SER A 672 44.83 -19.55 9.38
N GLY A 673 45.16 -20.76 8.93
CA GLY A 673 46.53 -21.16 8.62
C GLY A 673 47.51 -21.04 9.79
N GLY A 674 47.08 -21.37 11.02
CA GLY A 674 47.91 -21.31 12.23
C GLY A 674 48.09 -19.92 12.85
N THR A 675 47.57 -18.86 12.20
CA THR A 675 47.54 -17.51 12.76
C THR A 675 46.14 -17.16 13.27
N SER A 676 46.07 -16.63 14.49
CA SER A 676 44.83 -16.11 15.08
C SER A 676 44.78 -14.59 14.87
N SER A 677 43.63 -14.10 14.43
CA SER A 677 43.32 -12.67 14.40
C SER A 677 42.05 -12.43 15.21
N GLU A 678 42.10 -11.46 16.11
CA GLU A 678 40.97 -11.12 16.96
C GLU A 678 40.83 -9.60 17.12
N ARG A 679 39.60 -9.12 17.13
CA ARG A 679 39.23 -7.71 17.36
C ARG A 679 38.10 -7.72 18.37
N ALA A 680 38.38 -7.39 19.63
CA ALA A 680 37.43 -7.62 20.73
C ALA A 680 37.72 -6.77 21.99
N PRO A 681 36.87 -5.79 22.36
CA PRO A 681 35.79 -5.20 21.56
C PRO A 681 36.34 -4.18 20.55
N GLU A 682 35.67 -4.02 19.42
CA GLU A 682 35.86 -2.88 18.50
C GLU A 682 34.61 -2.00 18.56
N VAL A 683 34.76 -0.81 19.14
CA VAL A 683 33.69 0.19 19.29
C VAL A 683 33.90 1.29 18.26
N SER A 684 32.82 1.74 17.64
CA SER A 684 32.81 2.86 16.72
C SER A 684 31.56 3.71 16.91
N LEU A 685 31.73 5.03 16.82
CA LEU A 685 30.70 6.05 16.93
C LEU A 685 30.89 7.01 15.77
N SER A 686 29.84 7.25 14.99
CA SER A 686 29.93 8.12 13.84
C SER A 686 28.74 9.07 13.73
N ARG A 687 28.98 10.24 13.17
CA ARG A 687 27.92 11.24 12.95
C ARG A 687 28.20 12.05 11.70
N ARG A 688 27.15 12.38 10.97
CA ARG A 688 27.21 13.36 9.88
C ARG A 688 26.80 14.72 10.41
N LEU A 689 27.66 15.71 10.21
CA LEU A 689 27.45 17.10 10.62
C LEU A 689 27.37 17.98 9.36
N PRO A 690 26.38 18.89 9.27
CA PRO A 690 26.36 19.89 8.21
C PRO A 690 27.55 20.83 8.38
N PHE A 691 28.20 21.18 7.27
CA PHE A 691 29.32 22.11 7.24
C PHE A 691 29.17 23.06 6.04
N PRO A 692 29.59 24.33 6.11
CA PRO A 692 29.37 25.29 5.02
C PRO A 692 29.88 24.78 3.66
N GLY A 693 28.94 24.51 2.74
CA GLY A 693 29.23 24.00 1.40
C GLY A 693 29.56 22.50 1.30
N GLY A 694 29.27 21.70 2.33
CA GLY A 694 29.58 20.26 2.34
C GLY A 694 29.01 19.49 3.53
N GLN A 695 29.56 18.30 3.76
CA GLN A 695 29.26 17.47 4.94
C GLN A 695 30.56 17.01 5.58
N VAL A 696 30.56 16.91 6.90
CA VAL A 696 31.66 16.31 7.68
C VAL A 696 31.14 15.03 8.32
N HIS A 697 31.82 13.92 8.06
CA HIS A 697 31.57 12.66 8.75
C HIS A 697 32.64 12.48 9.81
N VAL A 698 32.23 12.53 11.08
CA VAL A 698 33.11 12.28 12.22
C VAL A 698 32.95 10.82 12.61
N THR A 699 34.06 10.10 12.77
CA THR A 699 34.07 8.73 13.30
C THR A 699 35.07 8.64 14.44
N LEU A 700 34.64 8.16 15.59
CA LEU A 700 35.48 7.76 16.71
C LEU A 700 35.48 6.24 16.73
N SER A 701 36.63 5.60 16.81
CA SER A 701 36.75 4.15 16.85
C SER A 701 37.82 3.72 17.83
N GLY A 702 37.62 2.64 18.57
CA GLY A 702 38.67 2.11 19.42
C GLY A 702 38.39 0.68 19.82
N GLY A 703 39.45 -0.05 20.16
CA GLY A 703 39.33 -1.45 20.51
C GLY A 703 40.66 -2.13 20.77
N ARG A 704 40.56 -3.41 21.09
CA ARG A 704 41.70 -4.31 21.28
C ARG A 704 41.86 -5.20 20.06
N TYR A 705 43.03 -5.18 19.46
CA TYR A 705 43.37 -5.90 18.25
C TYR A 705 44.51 -6.87 18.55
N LEU A 706 44.31 -8.12 18.17
CA LEU A 706 45.27 -9.21 18.25
C LEU A 706 45.56 -9.71 16.84
N GLU A 707 46.83 -9.74 16.47
CA GLU A 707 47.29 -10.26 15.17
C GLU A 707 48.52 -11.14 15.40
N GLY A 708 48.33 -12.47 15.37
CA GLY A 708 49.35 -13.41 15.83
C GLY A 708 49.61 -13.27 17.32
N GLU A 709 50.87 -12.99 17.70
CA GLU A 709 51.28 -12.75 19.09
C GLU A 709 51.22 -11.28 19.51
N ARG A 710 50.92 -10.37 18.57
CA ARG A 710 50.91 -8.92 18.85
C ARG A 710 49.54 -8.47 19.33
N GLU A 711 49.54 -7.71 20.43
CA GLU A 711 48.35 -7.07 21.00
C GLU A 711 48.50 -5.56 20.96
N ALA A 712 47.51 -4.87 20.39
CA ALA A 712 47.47 -3.42 20.36
C ALA A 712 46.08 -2.91 20.79
N LEU A 713 46.07 -2.03 21.80
CA LEU A 713 44.90 -1.21 22.11
C LEU A 713 44.97 0.05 21.27
N ARG A 714 43.95 0.28 20.44
CA ARG A 714 43.86 1.43 19.54
C ARG A 714 42.69 2.31 19.93
N ALA A 715 42.89 3.61 19.97
CA ALA A 715 41.83 4.61 19.97
C ALA A 715 42.08 5.57 18.81
N GLY A 716 41.06 5.92 18.05
CA GLY A 716 41.23 6.76 16.88
C GLY A 716 40.01 7.60 16.55
N MET A 717 40.27 8.69 15.83
CA MET A 717 39.28 9.64 15.34
C MET A 717 39.56 9.87 13.86
N SER A 718 38.53 9.78 13.02
CA SER A 718 38.55 10.26 11.64
C SER A 718 37.56 11.40 11.42
N LEU A 719 37.95 12.35 10.59
CA LEU A 719 37.14 13.46 10.11
C LEU A 719 37.19 13.41 8.58
N ASP A 720 36.09 13.00 7.95
CA ASP A 720 35.94 12.98 6.50
C ASP A 720 35.14 14.20 6.06
N LEU A 721 35.83 15.22 5.54
CA LEU A 721 35.25 16.43 5.00
C LEU A 721 35.06 16.28 3.49
N SER A 722 33.84 16.46 3.00
CA SER A 722 33.55 16.47 1.57
C SER A 722 32.93 17.80 1.17
N ARG A 723 33.68 18.58 0.36
CA ARG A 723 33.23 19.87 -0.18
C ARG A 723 33.26 19.85 -1.70
N LYS A 724 32.18 20.33 -2.33
CA LYS A 724 32.08 20.43 -3.79
C LYS A 724 31.63 21.83 -4.18
N TYR A 725 32.38 22.48 -5.05
CA TYR A 725 32.05 23.76 -5.65
C TYR A 725 31.80 23.57 -7.14
N THR A 726 30.74 24.17 -7.66
CA THR A 726 30.39 24.16 -9.08
C THR A 726 30.31 25.60 -9.58
N LEU A 727 31.16 25.93 -10.57
CA LEU A 727 31.24 27.23 -11.25
C LEU A 727 31.07 26.98 -12.75
N GLY A 728 29.82 26.99 -13.22
CA GLY A 728 29.50 26.65 -14.62
C GLY A 728 29.90 25.20 -14.95
N PRO A 729 30.69 24.95 -16.02
CA PRO A 729 31.16 23.61 -16.40
C PRO A 729 32.31 23.07 -15.53
N LEU A 730 32.86 23.90 -14.64
CA LEU A 730 33.96 23.55 -13.75
C LEU A 730 33.42 23.08 -12.39
N SER A 731 33.87 21.91 -11.95
CA SER A 731 33.58 21.38 -10.62
C SER A 731 34.86 21.11 -9.84
N LEU A 732 34.97 21.67 -8.65
CA LEU A 732 36.07 21.43 -7.72
C LEU A 732 35.55 20.63 -6.52
N SER A 733 36.07 19.41 -6.31
CA SER A 733 35.82 18.62 -5.11
C SER A 733 37.07 18.55 -4.25
N LEU A 734 36.94 18.83 -2.95
CA LEU A 734 38.02 18.80 -1.98
C LEU A 734 37.69 17.78 -0.87
N PRO A 735 37.74 16.47 -1.14
CA PRO A 735 37.68 15.47 -0.08
C PRO A 735 38.94 15.53 0.77
N THR A 736 38.77 15.58 2.08
CA THR A 736 39.85 15.62 3.08
C THR A 736 39.49 14.66 4.20
N GLU A 737 40.35 13.66 4.44
CA GLU A 737 40.27 12.76 5.59
C GLU A 737 41.40 13.16 6.55
N LEU A 738 41.07 13.50 7.78
CA LEU A 738 42.03 13.60 8.88
C LEU A 738 41.81 12.38 9.76
N ARG A 739 42.87 11.63 10.08
CA ARG A 739 42.79 10.47 10.97
C ARG A 739 43.89 10.51 12.00
N PHE A 740 43.51 10.33 13.25
CA PHE A 740 44.38 10.30 14.41
C PHE A 740 44.18 8.95 15.08
N ASP A 741 45.22 8.16 15.26
CA ASP A 741 45.20 6.85 15.90
C ASP A 741 46.27 6.81 17.00
N ILE A 742 45.88 6.45 18.20
CA ILE A 742 46.74 6.29 19.38
C ILE A 742 46.79 4.80 19.69
N TYR A 743 48.00 4.26 19.85
CA TYR A 743 48.24 2.87 20.22
C TYR A 743 48.86 2.81 21.61
N ARG A 744 48.38 1.91 22.48
CA ARG A 744 48.97 1.67 23.80
C ARG A 744 49.81 0.38 23.74
N GLU A 745 51.01 0.52 23.22
CA GLU A 745 52.03 -0.54 23.10
C GLU A 745 53.42 0.13 23.26
N GLU A 746 54.33 -0.48 24.02
CA GLU A 746 55.64 0.12 24.29
C GLU A 746 56.45 0.27 22.99
N GLY A 747 56.98 1.48 22.75
CA GLY A 747 57.77 1.79 21.55
C GLY A 747 56.97 2.14 20.29
N VAL A 748 55.63 2.24 20.37
CA VAL A 748 54.77 2.64 19.24
C VAL A 748 54.34 4.10 19.39
N GLU A 749 54.76 4.96 18.46
CA GLU A 749 54.36 6.37 18.44
C GLU A 749 52.90 6.57 18.03
N ASN A 750 52.27 7.65 18.53
CA ASN A 750 50.99 8.13 18.04
C ASN A 750 51.02 8.32 16.53
N ARG A 751 49.95 7.92 15.87
CA ARG A 751 49.83 7.99 14.43
C ARG A 751 48.87 9.09 14.04
N GLU A 752 49.37 10.04 13.28
CA GLU A 752 48.59 11.11 12.70
C GLU A 752 48.63 10.98 11.18
N ARG A 753 47.50 11.10 10.52
CA ARG A 753 47.38 10.94 9.08
C ARG A 753 46.46 11.99 8.50
N VAL A 754 46.90 12.59 7.41
CA VAL A 754 46.10 13.52 6.62
C VAL A 754 46.07 12.99 5.18
N THR A 755 44.88 12.66 4.70
CA THR A 755 44.63 12.35 3.29
C THR A 755 43.88 13.52 2.64
N LEU A 756 44.53 14.21 1.72
CA LEU A 756 43.91 15.22 0.85
C LEU A 756 43.73 14.60 -0.53
N SER A 757 42.54 14.72 -1.12
CA SER A 757 42.31 14.25 -2.50
C SER A 757 41.59 15.28 -3.38
N PRO A 758 42.06 16.54 -3.46
CA PRO A 758 41.47 17.55 -4.33
C PRO A 758 41.35 17.05 -5.77
N ARG A 759 40.21 17.32 -6.39
CA ARG A 759 39.94 17.01 -7.79
C ARG A 759 39.20 18.17 -8.44
N ILE A 760 39.74 18.64 -9.55
CA ILE A 760 39.11 19.61 -10.43
C ILE A 760 38.64 18.90 -11.70
N SER A 761 37.43 19.16 -12.14
CA SER A 761 36.85 18.58 -13.35
C SER A 761 36.27 19.66 -14.24
N LEU A 762 36.49 19.56 -15.54
CA LEU A 762 36.00 20.46 -16.58
C LEU A 762 35.65 19.64 -17.81
N ALA A 763 34.37 19.65 -18.22
CA ALA A 763 33.91 19.04 -19.48
C ALA A 763 34.42 17.59 -19.74
N GLY A 764 34.40 16.74 -18.70
CA GLY A 764 34.82 15.34 -18.80
C GLY A 764 36.30 15.08 -18.48
N LEU A 765 37.17 16.09 -18.54
CA LEU A 765 38.54 16.01 -18.03
C LEU A 765 38.55 16.27 -16.52
N SER A 766 39.30 15.50 -15.75
CA SER A 766 39.50 15.74 -14.33
C SER A 766 40.94 15.50 -13.91
N LEU A 767 41.50 16.46 -13.20
CA LEU A 767 42.81 16.40 -12.57
C LEU A 767 42.60 16.25 -11.06
N GLY A 768 43.06 15.14 -10.50
CA GLY A 768 43.06 14.87 -9.06
C GLY A 768 44.47 14.81 -8.52
N TYR A 769 44.66 15.26 -7.29
CA TYR A 769 45.90 15.07 -6.55
C TYR A 769 45.56 14.39 -5.22
N SER A 770 46.12 13.21 -4.96
CA SER A 770 45.93 12.43 -3.75
C SER A 770 47.22 12.42 -2.93
N LEU A 771 47.22 13.18 -1.84
CA LEU A 771 48.31 13.29 -0.88
C LEU A 771 47.89 12.60 0.41
N ARG A 772 48.65 11.60 0.85
CA ARG A 772 48.55 10.98 2.17
C ARG A 772 49.87 11.20 2.89
N LEU A 773 49.84 12.09 3.85
CA LEU A 773 50.93 12.33 4.79
C LEU A 773 50.59 11.66 6.11
N GLY A 774 51.59 11.19 6.84
CA GLY A 774 51.38 10.75 8.20
C GLY A 774 52.68 10.61 8.98
N LYS A 775 52.58 10.73 10.29
CA LYS A 775 53.65 10.52 11.26
C LYS A 775 53.29 9.32 12.14
N GLY A 776 54.27 8.57 12.61
CA GLY A 776 54.07 7.33 13.36
C GLY A 776 53.80 6.10 12.49
N SER A 777 53.80 4.92 13.10
CA SER A 777 53.59 3.63 12.42
C SER A 777 52.56 2.78 13.16
N SER A 778 51.81 1.94 12.44
CA SER A 778 50.86 1.02 13.06
C SER A 778 51.55 -0.29 13.44
N PRO A 779 51.36 -0.81 14.66
CA PRO A 779 51.86 -2.14 15.04
C PRO A 779 51.11 -3.25 14.29
N LEU A 780 49.83 -3.00 13.96
CA LEU A 780 48.95 -3.88 13.19
C LEU A 780 49.27 -3.78 11.69
N SER A 781 49.45 -4.93 11.04
CA SER A 781 49.84 -5.01 9.62
C SER A 781 48.77 -4.44 8.70
N GLN A 782 47.50 -4.66 9.05
CA GLN A 782 46.31 -4.27 8.28
C GLN A 782 46.09 -2.75 8.26
N ASP A 783 46.65 -2.04 9.24
CA ASP A 783 46.56 -0.59 9.37
C ASP A 783 47.77 0.14 8.76
N ARG A 784 48.84 -0.57 8.38
CA ARG A 784 50.03 0.03 7.74
C ARG A 784 49.70 0.45 6.32
N LEU A 785 49.41 1.74 6.16
CA LEU A 785 49.23 2.37 4.86
C LEU A 785 50.43 3.28 4.58
N PRO A 786 51.12 3.11 3.43
CA PRO A 786 52.27 3.93 3.08
C PRO A 786 51.84 5.38 2.81
N MET A 787 52.81 6.29 2.92
CA MET A 787 52.67 7.66 2.40
C MET A 787 52.36 7.60 0.90
N LEU A 788 51.56 8.55 0.43
CA LEU A 788 51.11 8.62 -0.96
C LEU A 788 51.24 10.05 -1.43
N SER A 789 51.86 10.30 -2.59
CA SER A 789 51.70 11.56 -3.29
C SER A 789 51.47 11.27 -4.75
N ARG A 790 50.21 11.33 -5.17
CA ARG A 790 49.79 10.84 -6.48
C ARG A 790 49.04 11.92 -7.25
N LEU A 791 49.56 12.29 -8.41
CA LEU A 791 48.79 13.01 -9.41
C LEU A 791 47.95 11.98 -10.19
N SER A 792 46.69 12.30 -10.45
CA SER A 792 45.79 11.50 -11.28
C SER A 792 45.16 12.40 -12.34
N LEU A 793 45.25 11.99 -13.60
CA LEU A 793 44.56 12.62 -14.69
C LEU A 793 43.54 11.62 -15.22
N SER A 794 42.27 11.99 -15.28
CA SER A 794 41.26 11.16 -15.93
C SER A 794 40.45 11.93 -16.95
N LEU A 795 40.25 11.32 -18.11
CA LEU A 795 39.39 11.80 -19.16
C LEU A 795 38.18 10.88 -19.21
N SER A 796 36.98 11.45 -19.15
CA SER A 796 35.73 10.72 -19.21
C SER A 796 34.79 11.33 -20.23
N GLY A 797 34.14 10.47 -21.02
CA GLY A 797 33.18 10.84 -22.05
C GLY A 797 31.99 9.91 -22.03
N ALA A 798 30.82 10.42 -22.43
CA ALA A 798 29.61 9.63 -22.52
C ALA A 798 28.84 10.01 -23.79
N GLU A 799 28.53 9.02 -24.62
CA GLU A 799 27.80 9.20 -25.88
C GLU A 799 26.93 7.95 -26.13
N GLU A 800 25.67 8.13 -26.50
CA GLU A 800 24.73 7.06 -26.87
C GLU A 800 24.70 5.83 -25.92
N GLY A 801 24.76 6.05 -24.60
CA GLY A 801 24.70 4.98 -23.61
C GLY A 801 26.02 4.24 -23.37
N LEU A 802 27.09 4.62 -24.06
CA LEU A 802 28.45 4.17 -23.83
C LEU A 802 29.24 5.24 -23.06
N ARG A 803 29.90 4.84 -21.98
CA ARG A 803 30.73 5.69 -21.12
C ARG A 803 32.15 5.17 -21.14
N GLN A 804 33.11 6.04 -21.42
CA GLN A 804 34.52 5.71 -21.37
C GLN A 804 35.20 6.57 -20.31
N SER A 805 36.17 6.00 -19.61
CA SER A 805 37.06 6.74 -18.73
C SER A 805 38.48 6.21 -18.84
N LEU A 806 39.40 7.07 -19.24
CA LEU A 806 40.83 6.82 -19.20
C LEU A 806 41.40 7.49 -17.95
N SER A 807 42.20 6.80 -17.16
CA SER A 807 42.88 7.37 -15.99
C SER A 807 44.37 7.05 -16.03
N LEU A 808 45.19 8.03 -15.68
CA LEU A 808 46.64 7.94 -15.59
C LEU A 808 47.06 8.45 -14.22
N GLY A 809 47.97 7.74 -13.58
CA GLY A 809 48.53 8.12 -12.29
C GLY A 809 50.02 8.41 -12.39
N TYR A 810 50.51 9.37 -11.62
CA TYR A 810 51.93 9.60 -11.42
C TYR A 810 52.20 9.65 -9.92
N ASP A 811 53.09 8.79 -9.44
CA ASP A 811 53.53 8.80 -8.05
C ASP A 811 54.74 9.73 -7.91
N LEU A 812 54.52 10.87 -7.26
CA LEU A 812 55.51 11.92 -7.06
C LEU A 812 56.58 11.51 -6.04
N LEU A 813 56.30 10.53 -5.15
CA LEU A 813 57.30 10.05 -4.18
C LEU A 813 58.32 9.12 -4.83
N SER A 814 57.84 8.17 -5.63
CA SER A 814 58.72 7.22 -6.33
C SER A 814 59.25 7.74 -7.66
N GLY A 815 58.72 8.85 -8.16
CA GLY A 815 59.04 9.39 -9.49
C GLY A 815 58.59 8.46 -10.63
N LYS A 816 57.67 7.52 -10.34
CA LYS A 816 57.23 6.51 -11.31
C LYS A 816 55.84 6.83 -11.83
N VAL A 817 55.66 6.62 -13.13
CA VAL A 817 54.32 6.61 -13.71
C VAL A 817 53.62 5.33 -13.26
N LEU A 818 52.40 5.47 -12.75
CA LEU A 818 51.59 4.34 -12.32
C LEU A 818 50.90 3.71 -13.52
N PRO A 819 50.50 2.42 -13.43
CA PRO A 819 49.65 1.83 -14.44
C PRO A 819 48.36 2.66 -14.61
N GLY A 820 48.07 3.02 -15.85
CA GLY A 820 46.83 3.66 -16.24
C GLY A 820 45.69 2.66 -16.32
N THR A 821 44.46 3.15 -16.19
CA THR A 821 43.24 2.33 -16.37
C THR A 821 42.38 2.91 -17.48
N TRP A 822 42.00 2.11 -18.46
CA TRP A 822 40.99 2.47 -19.44
C TRP A 822 39.74 1.64 -19.22
N GLU A 823 38.66 2.27 -18.82
CA GLU A 823 37.38 1.63 -18.57
C GLU A 823 36.35 2.05 -19.62
N ILE A 824 35.66 1.07 -20.20
CA ILE A 824 34.58 1.24 -21.17
C ILE A 824 33.35 0.55 -20.58
N ARG A 825 32.26 1.29 -20.41
CA ARG A 825 30.97 0.79 -19.89
C ARG A 825 29.88 1.04 -20.91
N GLY A 826 29.11 0.02 -21.25
CA GLY A 826 27.89 0.14 -22.06
C GLY A 826 26.71 -0.56 -21.41
N LYS A 827 25.62 -0.71 -22.15
CA LYS A 827 24.45 -1.48 -21.71
C LYS A 827 24.85 -2.96 -21.60
N GLY A 828 25.00 -3.46 -20.39
CA GLY A 828 25.30 -4.88 -20.15
C GLY A 828 26.77 -5.27 -20.32
N PHE A 829 27.72 -4.34 -20.41
CA PHE A 829 29.13 -4.70 -20.38
C PHE A 829 30.00 -3.63 -19.72
N ARG A 830 31.14 -4.08 -19.18
CA ARG A 830 32.23 -3.24 -18.69
C ARG A 830 33.55 -3.91 -18.99
N VAL A 831 34.40 -3.23 -19.75
CA VAL A 831 35.78 -3.62 -20.05
C VAL A 831 36.71 -2.68 -19.32
N SER A 832 37.75 -3.19 -18.68
CA SER A 832 38.77 -2.42 -17.98
C SER A 832 40.15 -2.94 -18.38
N PHE A 833 40.97 -2.08 -18.95
CA PHE A 833 42.36 -2.35 -19.27
C PHE A 833 43.26 -1.65 -18.27
N VAL A 834 44.27 -2.34 -17.76
CA VAL A 834 45.38 -1.74 -17.01
C VAL A 834 46.61 -1.73 -17.90
N PHE A 835 47.26 -0.59 -18.07
CA PHE A 835 48.43 -0.45 -18.96
C PHE A 835 49.57 0.33 -18.29
N SER A 836 50.81 -0.09 -18.55
CA SER A 836 51.99 0.74 -18.30
C SER A 836 52.12 1.76 -19.43
N PRO A 837 52.36 3.05 -19.15
CA PRO A 837 52.52 4.06 -20.19
C PRO A 837 53.94 4.16 -20.76
N ARG A 838 54.96 3.60 -20.09
CA ARG A 838 56.38 3.64 -20.55
C ARG A 838 57.15 2.36 -20.19
N PRO A 839 57.51 1.50 -21.17
CA PRO A 839 56.94 1.46 -22.53
C PRO A 839 55.43 1.23 -22.46
N LEU A 840 54.68 1.65 -23.50
CA LEU A 840 53.24 1.40 -23.55
C LEU A 840 53.00 -0.11 -23.65
N SER A 841 52.53 -0.72 -22.56
CA SER A 841 52.22 -2.15 -22.51
C SER A 841 50.95 -2.39 -21.70
N PHE A 842 50.03 -3.17 -22.24
CA PHE A 842 48.85 -3.58 -21.49
C PHE A 842 49.22 -4.73 -20.55
N GLN A 843 48.87 -4.61 -19.27
CA GLN A 843 49.24 -5.54 -18.22
C GLN A 843 48.08 -6.46 -17.84
N HIS A 844 46.87 -5.91 -17.67
CA HIS A 844 45.68 -6.67 -17.28
C HIS A 844 44.46 -6.25 -18.09
N LEU A 845 43.60 -7.22 -18.37
CA LEU A 845 42.27 -7.02 -18.94
C LEU A 845 41.25 -7.63 -17.99
N ALA A 846 40.24 -6.85 -17.63
CA ALA A 846 39.07 -7.30 -16.90
C ALA A 846 37.81 -7.00 -17.74
N LEU A 847 37.08 -8.05 -18.10
CA LEU A 847 35.84 -7.99 -18.83
C LEU A 847 34.71 -8.45 -17.91
N SER A 848 33.61 -7.71 -17.90
CA SER A 848 32.36 -8.11 -17.29
C SER A 848 31.23 -7.92 -18.28
N LEU A 849 30.43 -8.95 -18.47
CA LEU A 849 29.29 -9.00 -19.38
C LEU A 849 28.06 -9.34 -18.54
N ALA A 850 26.96 -8.67 -18.81
CA ALA A 850 25.66 -8.90 -18.21
C ALA A 850 24.62 -8.85 -19.32
N ALA A 851 23.94 -9.96 -19.55
CA ALA A 851 22.88 -10.07 -20.54
C ALA A 851 21.60 -10.51 -19.83
N SER A 852 20.48 -9.91 -20.21
CA SER A 852 19.16 -10.30 -19.73
C SER A 852 18.29 -10.60 -20.92
N PHE A 853 17.77 -11.82 -20.96
CA PHE A 853 16.78 -12.31 -21.91
C PHE A 853 15.49 -12.62 -21.13
N PRO A 854 14.32 -12.74 -21.79
CA PRO A 854 13.11 -13.21 -21.12
C PRO A 854 13.38 -14.54 -20.41
N GLY A 855 13.24 -14.55 -19.07
CA GLY A 855 13.45 -15.71 -18.22
C GLY A 855 14.89 -16.19 -18.03
N LEU A 856 15.90 -15.47 -18.51
CA LEU A 856 17.32 -15.80 -18.32
C LEU A 856 18.15 -14.54 -18.06
N SER A 857 18.88 -14.51 -16.94
CA SER A 857 19.90 -13.50 -16.67
C SER A 857 21.27 -14.16 -16.64
N LEU A 858 22.25 -13.58 -17.34
CA LEU A 858 23.63 -14.06 -17.42
C LEU A 858 24.57 -12.96 -16.96
N GLN A 859 25.60 -13.34 -16.19
CA GLN A 859 26.71 -12.48 -15.79
C GLN A 859 28.02 -13.23 -15.96
N GLY A 860 28.87 -12.75 -16.87
CA GLY A 860 30.22 -13.24 -17.11
C GLY A 860 31.25 -12.27 -16.54
N ARG A 861 32.31 -12.79 -15.93
CA ARG A 861 33.50 -12.03 -15.57
C ARG A 861 34.73 -12.80 -16.05
N TRP A 862 35.65 -12.11 -16.68
CA TRP A 862 36.94 -12.65 -17.08
C TRP A 862 38.03 -11.64 -16.75
N GLU A 863 39.11 -12.11 -16.16
CA GLU A 863 40.24 -11.26 -15.77
C GLU A 863 41.53 -12.00 -16.14
N THR A 864 42.42 -11.37 -16.92
CA THR A 864 43.64 -12.01 -17.40
C THR A 864 44.82 -11.05 -17.39
N ALA A 865 46.03 -11.59 -17.17
CA ALA A 865 47.25 -10.86 -17.49
C ALA A 865 47.47 -10.89 -19.01
N LEU A 866 48.00 -9.79 -19.55
CA LEU A 866 48.28 -9.59 -20.97
C LEU A 866 49.77 -9.74 -21.30
N ASP A 867 50.58 -10.10 -20.30
CA ASP A 867 52.02 -10.37 -20.40
C ASP A 867 52.34 -11.81 -20.85
N GLY A 868 51.31 -12.61 -21.15
CA GLY A 868 51.44 -14.00 -21.60
C GLY A 868 51.79 -15.00 -20.48
N SER A 869 51.91 -14.57 -19.22
CA SER A 869 52.39 -15.41 -18.12
C SER A 869 51.30 -16.25 -17.45
N ARG A 870 50.06 -15.73 -17.35
CA ARG A 870 48.91 -16.41 -16.74
C ARG A 870 47.58 -15.93 -17.33
N TRP A 871 46.82 -16.89 -17.88
CA TRP A 871 45.43 -16.68 -18.24
C TRP A 871 44.54 -16.87 -17.02
N GLY A 872 43.66 -15.91 -16.73
CA GLY A 872 42.74 -16.03 -15.60
C GLY A 872 41.38 -16.57 -16.02
N ASP A 873 40.74 -17.29 -15.10
CA ASP A 873 39.52 -18.04 -15.38
C ASP A 873 38.35 -17.14 -15.80
N ILE A 874 37.52 -17.67 -16.70
CA ILE A 874 36.22 -17.08 -17.02
C ILE A 874 35.21 -17.63 -16.00
N LEU A 875 34.53 -16.71 -15.31
CA LEU A 875 33.46 -17.00 -14.38
C LEU A 875 32.14 -16.60 -15.01
N LEU A 876 31.28 -17.57 -15.33
CA LEU A 876 29.94 -17.35 -15.86
C LEU A 876 28.92 -17.73 -14.80
N HIS A 877 27.90 -16.92 -14.61
CA HIS A 877 26.79 -17.21 -13.72
C HIS A 877 25.49 -16.85 -14.41
N GLY A 878 24.40 -17.53 -14.05
CA GLY A 878 23.09 -17.17 -14.53
C GLY A 878 21.96 -17.61 -13.63
N ASN A 879 20.83 -16.93 -13.78
CA ASN A 879 19.56 -17.32 -13.19
C ASN A 879 18.55 -17.55 -14.31
N ILE A 880 17.77 -18.62 -14.18
CA ILE A 880 16.70 -19.02 -15.08
C ILE A 880 15.40 -18.92 -14.30
N GLU A 881 14.40 -18.27 -14.89
CA GLU A 881 13.05 -18.12 -14.37
C GLU A 881 12.07 -18.18 -15.55
N MET A 882 11.61 -19.39 -15.85
CA MET A 882 10.65 -19.70 -16.91
C MET A 882 9.42 -20.36 -16.27
N ASP A 883 8.35 -20.52 -17.03
CA ASP A 883 7.13 -21.17 -16.52
C ASP A 883 7.44 -22.59 -16.01
N GLY A 884 7.16 -22.83 -14.73
CA GLY A 884 7.50 -24.06 -14.02
C GLY A 884 9.00 -24.34 -13.82
N LEU A 885 9.95 -23.53 -14.29
CA LEU A 885 11.39 -23.76 -14.12
C LEU A 885 12.08 -22.56 -13.49
N GLN A 886 12.60 -22.73 -12.28
CA GLN A 886 13.43 -21.74 -11.61
C GLN A 886 14.79 -22.35 -11.24
N GLY A 887 15.87 -21.60 -11.43
CA GLY A 887 17.17 -22.13 -11.05
C GLY A 887 18.33 -21.19 -11.30
N LYS A 888 19.50 -21.63 -10.85
CA LYS A 888 20.73 -20.86 -10.92
C LYS A 888 21.89 -21.77 -11.24
N PHE A 889 22.82 -21.25 -12.02
CA PHE A 889 24.01 -21.98 -12.42
C PHE A 889 25.24 -21.08 -12.44
N GLY A 890 26.40 -21.71 -12.33
CA GLY A 890 27.69 -21.07 -12.32
C GLY A 890 28.74 -22.00 -12.91
N VAL A 891 29.62 -21.47 -13.75
CA VAL A 891 30.69 -22.21 -14.41
C VAL A 891 31.99 -21.42 -14.30
N ARG A 892 33.06 -22.13 -13.97
CA ARG A 892 34.44 -21.64 -14.02
C ARG A 892 35.17 -22.37 -15.15
N ILE A 893 35.71 -21.61 -16.08
CA ILE A 893 36.39 -22.11 -17.27
C ILE A 893 37.84 -21.60 -17.24
N HIS A 894 38.81 -22.51 -17.29
CA HIS A 894 40.20 -22.16 -17.54
C HIS A 894 40.36 -21.68 -18.97
N THR A 895 41.07 -20.58 -19.19
CA THR A 895 41.17 -19.93 -20.50
C THR A 895 42.19 -20.61 -21.42
N PHE A 896 43.22 -21.24 -20.87
CA PHE A 896 44.25 -21.91 -21.66
C PHE A 896 44.90 -23.09 -20.92
N PRO A 897 44.72 -24.34 -21.40
CA PRO A 897 43.76 -24.75 -22.43
C PRO A 897 42.32 -24.38 -22.03
N PHE A 898 41.43 -24.22 -23.02
CA PHE A 898 40.02 -23.89 -22.76
C PHE A 898 39.31 -25.11 -22.17
N GLU A 899 39.28 -25.20 -20.85
CA GLU A 899 38.77 -26.37 -20.13
C GLU A 899 37.79 -25.93 -19.05
N LEU A 900 36.66 -26.65 -18.97
CA LEU A 900 35.75 -26.47 -17.86
C LEU A 900 36.47 -26.94 -16.59
N ASN A 901 36.62 -26.09 -15.59
CA ASN A 901 37.26 -26.45 -14.33
C ASN A 901 36.21 -26.93 -13.33
N ARG A 902 35.13 -26.15 -13.19
CA ARG A 902 34.06 -26.43 -12.23
C ARG A 902 32.73 -25.91 -12.72
N ALA A 903 31.66 -26.66 -12.50
CA ALA A 903 30.29 -26.19 -12.72
C ALA A 903 29.43 -26.49 -11.51
N SER A 904 28.50 -25.59 -11.24
CA SER A 904 27.45 -25.75 -10.24
C SER A 904 26.11 -25.37 -10.86
N ALA A 905 25.06 -26.12 -10.52
CA ALA A 905 23.71 -25.79 -10.94
C ALA A 905 22.71 -26.22 -9.87
N ALA A 906 21.63 -25.47 -9.75
CA ALA A 906 20.50 -25.77 -8.87
C ALA A 906 19.22 -25.34 -9.58
N PHE A 907 18.38 -26.31 -9.95
CA PHE A 907 17.11 -26.13 -10.65
C PHE A 907 15.97 -26.70 -9.81
N THR A 908 14.81 -26.10 -9.97
CA THR A 908 13.53 -26.57 -9.43
C THR A 908 12.55 -26.51 -10.58
N LEU A 909 12.03 -27.67 -10.95
CA LEU A 909 11.09 -27.89 -12.03
C LEU A 909 9.75 -28.31 -11.43
N GLU A 910 8.70 -27.56 -11.70
CA GLU A 910 7.31 -27.91 -11.45
C GLU A 910 6.87 -28.78 -12.63
N LEU A 911 6.72 -30.08 -12.40
CA LEU A 911 6.32 -31.05 -13.43
C LEU A 911 4.79 -30.97 -13.70
N ASP A 912 4.06 -30.68 -12.63
CA ASP A 912 2.60 -30.56 -12.51
C ASP A 912 2.34 -29.69 -11.26
N PRO A 913 1.20 -28.97 -11.10
CA PRO A 913 0.87 -28.25 -9.86
C PRO A 913 1.12 -29.01 -8.55
N ASP A 914 1.05 -30.35 -8.56
CA ASP A 914 1.32 -31.17 -7.38
C ASP A 914 2.76 -31.72 -7.31
N TYR A 915 3.52 -31.76 -8.42
CA TYR A 915 4.86 -32.39 -8.47
C TYR A 915 6.00 -31.37 -8.65
N GLU A 916 6.97 -31.40 -7.73
CA GLU A 916 8.17 -30.56 -7.75
C GLU A 916 9.44 -31.44 -7.79
N LEU A 917 10.28 -31.24 -8.81
CA LEU A 917 11.58 -31.88 -8.99
C LEU A 917 12.70 -30.85 -8.79
N GLY A 918 13.45 -30.97 -7.70
CA GLY A 918 14.66 -30.19 -7.43
C GLY A 918 15.92 -30.96 -7.82
N ILE A 919 16.82 -30.37 -8.58
CA ILE A 919 18.13 -30.96 -8.89
C ILE A 919 19.19 -29.93 -8.58
N ALA A 920 20.16 -30.26 -7.74
CA ALA A 920 21.33 -29.42 -7.54
C ALA A 920 22.61 -30.23 -7.53
N GLY A 921 23.71 -29.62 -7.94
CA GLY A 921 25.00 -30.27 -7.90
C GLY A 921 26.15 -29.35 -8.26
N GLU A 922 27.34 -29.79 -7.87
CA GLU A 922 28.61 -29.16 -8.16
C GLU A 922 29.60 -30.24 -8.60
N TYR A 923 30.18 -30.07 -9.77
CA TYR A 923 31.11 -31.00 -10.39
C TYR A 923 32.46 -30.32 -10.62
N ASP A 924 33.52 -30.98 -10.19
CA ASP A 924 34.91 -30.58 -10.39
C ASP A 924 35.49 -31.41 -11.54
N PHE A 925 35.63 -30.78 -12.70
CA PHE A 925 36.09 -31.40 -13.93
C PHE A 925 37.59 -31.68 -13.89
N SER A 926 38.38 -30.85 -13.18
CA SER A 926 39.83 -31.06 -13.02
C SER A 926 40.16 -32.35 -12.28
N ARG A 927 39.28 -32.75 -11.34
CA ARG A 927 39.40 -33.99 -10.54
C ARG A 927 38.46 -35.09 -11.00
N ALA A 928 37.72 -34.88 -12.10
CA ALA A 928 36.67 -35.76 -12.60
C ALA A 928 35.72 -36.28 -11.50
N ARG A 929 35.30 -35.40 -10.59
CA ARG A 929 34.59 -35.78 -9.37
C ARG A 929 33.39 -34.86 -9.09
N LEU A 930 32.25 -35.48 -8.76
CA LEU A 930 31.11 -34.78 -8.18
C LEU A 930 31.46 -34.36 -6.74
N VAL A 931 31.49 -33.04 -6.50
CA VAL A 931 31.80 -32.46 -5.19
C VAL A 931 30.61 -32.68 -4.26
N GLN A 932 29.42 -32.32 -4.74
CA GLN A 932 28.15 -32.49 -4.05
C GLN A 932 27.02 -32.56 -5.07
N GLY A 933 25.94 -33.25 -4.73
CA GLY A 933 24.76 -33.39 -5.58
C GLY A 933 23.54 -33.74 -4.75
N MET A 934 22.38 -33.29 -5.18
CA MET A 934 21.08 -33.62 -4.62
C MET A 934 20.01 -33.69 -5.71
N VAL A 935 19.08 -34.61 -5.54
CA VAL A 935 17.85 -34.74 -6.33
C VAL A 935 16.70 -34.86 -5.33
N ARG A 936 15.71 -33.99 -5.45
CA ARG A 936 14.52 -33.96 -4.62
C ARG A 936 13.31 -34.17 -5.52
N LEU A 937 12.52 -35.18 -5.24
CA LEU A 937 11.20 -35.36 -5.84
C LEU A 937 10.17 -35.22 -4.75
N SER A 938 9.22 -34.31 -4.92
CA SER A 938 8.10 -34.12 -3.99
C SER A 938 6.77 -34.04 -4.71
N HIS A 939 5.74 -34.56 -4.07
CA HIS A 939 4.35 -34.55 -4.48
C HIS A 939 3.51 -33.92 -3.37
N THR A 940 2.67 -32.95 -3.70
CA THR A 940 1.81 -32.22 -2.77
C THR A 940 0.37 -32.69 -2.93
N LEU A 941 -0.10 -33.50 -2.00
CA LEU A 941 -1.46 -34.02 -1.98
C LEU A 941 -2.45 -32.90 -1.62
N SER A 942 -3.41 -32.65 -2.51
CA SER A 942 -4.50 -31.68 -2.31
C SER A 942 -4.00 -30.28 -1.90
N GLY A 943 -2.79 -29.90 -2.32
CA GLY A 943 -2.18 -28.61 -1.98
C GLY A 943 -1.78 -28.39 -0.51
N CYS A 944 -1.88 -29.40 0.37
CA CYS A 944 -1.75 -29.23 1.83
C CYS A 944 -0.77 -30.18 2.53
N LEU A 945 -0.42 -31.32 1.93
CA LEU A 945 0.56 -32.26 2.49
C LEU A 945 1.59 -32.63 1.41
N THR A 946 2.85 -32.28 1.63
CA THR A 946 3.94 -32.63 0.73
C THR A 946 4.64 -33.90 1.20
N LEU A 947 4.67 -34.91 0.34
CA LEU A 947 5.43 -36.14 0.49
C LEU A 947 6.57 -36.13 -0.53
N GLY A 948 7.77 -36.51 -0.14
CA GLY A 948 8.87 -36.54 -1.08
C GLY A 948 10.09 -37.31 -0.59
N ILE A 949 11.07 -37.40 -1.46
CA ILE A 949 12.38 -37.96 -1.17
C ILE A 949 13.45 -37.02 -1.71
N GLU A 950 14.47 -36.77 -0.91
CA GLU A 950 15.66 -36.03 -1.28
C GLU A 950 16.85 -36.98 -1.18
N VAL A 951 17.58 -37.17 -2.27
CA VAL A 951 18.74 -38.05 -2.36
C VAL A 951 19.93 -37.20 -2.73
N GLY A 952 20.99 -37.22 -1.93
CA GLY A 952 22.22 -36.51 -2.22
C GLY A 952 23.47 -37.35 -1.97
N THR A 953 24.63 -36.77 -2.24
CA THR A 953 25.93 -37.45 -2.12
C THR A 953 26.23 -37.94 -0.69
N GLY A 954 25.63 -37.30 0.32
CA GLY A 954 25.77 -37.67 1.74
C GLY A 954 24.74 -38.67 2.27
N GLY A 955 23.72 -39.02 1.48
CA GLY A 955 22.62 -39.90 1.90
C GLY A 955 21.26 -39.46 1.37
N TRP A 956 20.17 -39.81 2.04
CA TRP A 956 18.81 -39.50 1.58
C TRP A 956 17.89 -39.11 2.73
N LEU A 957 16.79 -38.44 2.44
CA LEU A 957 15.81 -37.93 3.40
C LEU A 957 14.40 -38.13 2.85
N ILE A 958 13.50 -38.69 3.66
CA ILE A 958 12.06 -38.68 3.38
C ILE A 958 11.49 -37.37 3.91
N ILE A 959 10.74 -36.69 3.05
CA ILE A 959 10.10 -35.42 3.33
C ILE A 959 8.61 -35.70 3.56
N VAL A 960 8.13 -35.38 4.76
CA VAL A 960 6.70 -35.29 5.07
C VAL A 960 6.51 -33.93 5.72
N GLU A 961 5.99 -32.96 4.97
CA GLU A 961 5.84 -31.58 5.45
C GLU A 961 4.50 -30.99 5.05
N VAL A 962 3.93 -30.16 5.93
CA VAL A 962 2.78 -29.32 5.61
C VAL A 962 3.31 -27.98 5.09
N PRO A 963 3.09 -27.60 3.82
CA PRO A 963 3.65 -26.38 3.23
C PRO A 963 3.33 -25.11 4.02
N ALA A 964 2.13 -25.04 4.59
CA ALA A 964 1.66 -23.93 5.40
C ALA A 964 2.48 -23.74 6.71
N PHE A 965 3.14 -24.80 7.16
CA PHE A 965 3.88 -24.88 8.43
C PHE A 965 5.36 -25.22 8.23
N ARG A 966 5.88 -25.00 7.02
CA ARG A 966 7.21 -25.48 6.60
C ARG A 966 8.35 -24.88 7.42
N GLU A 967 9.31 -25.72 7.83
CA GLU A 967 10.56 -25.26 8.43
C GLU A 967 11.40 -24.49 7.40
N ALA A 968 12.09 -23.43 7.83
CA ALA A 968 13.00 -22.68 6.98
C ALA A 968 14.23 -23.53 6.63
N LYS A 969 14.10 -24.39 5.60
CA LYS A 969 15.19 -25.23 5.10
C LYS A 969 16.22 -24.36 4.37
N LEU A 970 17.50 -24.59 4.68
CA LEU A 970 18.62 -23.99 3.94
C LEU A 970 18.54 -24.49 2.50
N LYS A 971 18.25 -23.60 1.54
CA LYS A 971 18.37 -23.91 0.12
C LYS A 971 19.84 -24.19 -0.19
N PHE A 972 20.09 -25.17 -1.06
CA PHE A 972 21.43 -25.44 -1.60
C PHE A 972 22.06 -24.12 -2.07
N SER A 973 23.19 -23.77 -1.45
CA SER A 973 23.99 -22.61 -1.81
C SER A 973 25.38 -23.14 -2.16
N PRO A 974 25.92 -22.91 -3.36
CA PRO A 974 27.24 -23.41 -3.74
C PRO A 974 28.28 -22.85 -2.76
N GLN A 975 28.81 -23.72 -1.89
CA GLN A 975 29.46 -23.28 -0.66
C GLN A 975 30.89 -22.77 -0.87
N ASP A 976 31.64 -23.26 -1.87
CA ASP A 976 33.06 -22.92 -1.97
C ASP A 976 33.62 -22.98 -3.40
N ALA A 977 33.86 -21.82 -4.02
CA ALA A 977 34.91 -21.55 -5.02
C ALA A 977 34.78 -20.15 -5.66
N GLY A 978 34.58 -19.08 -4.89
CA GLY A 978 34.45 -17.73 -5.50
C GLY A 978 33.21 -17.54 -6.40
N LEU A 979 32.33 -18.54 -6.49
CA LEU A 979 30.98 -18.49 -7.06
C LEU A 979 29.95 -18.00 -6.02
N ARG A 980 30.41 -17.34 -4.95
CA ARG A 980 29.56 -16.85 -3.87
C ARG A 980 28.67 -15.74 -4.40
N TRP A 981 27.37 -15.85 -4.15
CA TRP A 981 26.46 -14.73 -4.35
C TRP A 981 26.80 -13.64 -3.34
N GLY A 982 26.84 -12.39 -3.80
CA GLY A 982 26.75 -11.25 -2.90
C GLY A 982 25.37 -11.25 -2.24
N GLY A 983 25.36 -11.30 -0.90
CA GLY A 983 24.17 -11.32 -0.05
C GLY A 983 24.51 -11.88 1.31
#